data_AF-A0A1S3EC97-F1
#
_entry.id   AF-A0A1S3EC97-F1
#
_cell.length_a   1.000
_cell.length_b   1.000
_cell.length_c   1.000
_cell.angle_alpha   90.00
_cell.angle_beta   90.00
_cell.angle_gamma   90.00
#
_symmetry.space_group_name_H-M   'P 1'
#
loop_
_entity.id
_entity.type
_entity.pdbx_description
1 polymer ?
#
loop_
_entity_poly.entity_id
_entity_poly.type
_entity_poly.pdbx_seq_one_letter_code
_entity_poly.pdbx_strand_id
1 'polypeptide(L)'
;MFPTHFATFLVILVFFPHSFADTTSFVKAGYYYSANEISSSDIKSNLFTHLLCAFAFINSTNYNIFINSSEEHKFSIFTNTVKLQNPSISTILSIYSGGDSSSVFNSMLNQSSYRQSFIDSSIETARKYGFHGIDLCGVLPKKGKELANLATLLREWRIAITSDARNSKKTELVLVMTGYYLKDSDFISYPFESMQKNLDWVHFAAYDYYVPKKDNVTGFHAALYGSYGWENTDSGIKEWRKRGFSSNKLVIGLPYHGYAWTLVQQGEDGVGKPAFGPSVTMDGDMAYKFIKSYIRSFGDGVVSSYNATAVVNYFTVASTTWVNFDDVEAVKEKVSYAKKNGLLGYNVFQVGNDDNWVLSRAAQEVLDEDHHHNRRLLIIVLLTTLTIALLLGIVLCYYYQGTVTTITRLIYKLRIYLSAGEEDLNGNDSDLIVFSYLTLKVATNNFSKENKLGEGGFGVVYKGKLRKGQEIAVKRLSKTSKQGLEEFKNEIALTARLQHVNLVRLLGYCTKKYEKLLIYEYLPNKSLDHFLFDPRKSILLDWRKRVNIIEDHEMNPKISDFGMARIFGKFDLEANTSKIVGTYGYVPPEYVKKGIYSPKYDVYSFGVLLLQIISGKRTSCYYGTHENMNLLEYAYELWIEDKGVEFFDPSLDDTKSHCKIMRCMQVALLCVQENSADRPSMLEVDSMLKNEGAAVCTPNVPAFSTKKHEDYAYDKGDMSNSGFKFSSINDVTISQMVPR
;
A
#
# COMPACT_ATOMS: atom_id res chain seq x y z
N MET A 1 -29.81 -55.44 -2.72
CA MET A 1 -30.21 -54.52 -1.63
C MET A 1 -29.16 -53.43 -1.41
N PHE A 2 -28.77 -52.70 -2.46
CA PHE A 2 -27.77 -51.62 -2.38
C PHE A 2 -27.98 -50.41 -3.34
N PRO A 3 -29.19 -50.08 -3.88
CA PRO A 3 -29.35 -48.86 -4.67
C PRO A 3 -29.89 -47.65 -3.89
N THR A 4 -29.80 -47.62 -2.55
CA THR A 4 -30.32 -46.49 -1.74
C THR A 4 -29.25 -45.62 -1.08
N HIS A 5 -27.96 -46.03 -1.09
CA HIS A 5 -26.88 -45.28 -0.46
C HIS A 5 -26.05 -44.40 -1.43
N PHE A 6 -26.21 -44.58 -2.74
CA PHE A 6 -25.47 -43.78 -3.73
C PHE A 6 -26.12 -42.41 -4.00
N ALA A 7 -27.45 -42.34 -3.90
CA ALA A 7 -28.19 -41.08 -4.00
C ALA A 7 -27.98 -40.19 -2.77
N THR A 8 -27.72 -40.76 -1.59
CA THR A 8 -27.50 -39.99 -0.36
C THR A 8 -26.13 -39.30 -0.34
N PHE A 9 -25.12 -39.85 -1.01
CA PHE A 9 -23.77 -39.27 -1.03
C PHE A 9 -23.63 -38.10 -2.03
N LEU A 10 -24.40 -38.10 -3.13
CA LEU A 10 -24.39 -37.00 -4.11
C LEU A 10 -25.26 -35.80 -3.70
N VAL A 11 -26.24 -36.02 -2.82
CA VAL A 11 -27.11 -34.97 -2.28
C VAL A 11 -26.39 -34.17 -1.17
N ILE A 12 -25.44 -34.77 -0.44
CA ILE A 12 -24.70 -34.06 0.63
C ILE A 12 -23.71 -33.02 0.09
N LEU A 13 -23.26 -33.11 -1.16
CA LEU A 13 -22.39 -32.09 -1.78
C LEU A 13 -23.16 -30.94 -2.47
N VAL A 14 -24.47 -31.11 -2.69
CA VAL A 14 -25.34 -30.08 -3.32
C VAL A 14 -26.20 -29.34 -2.28
N PHE A 15 -26.30 -29.87 -1.05
CA PHE A 15 -26.99 -29.25 0.09
C PHE A 15 -26.06 -28.86 1.24
N PHE A 16 -24.78 -28.57 0.97
CA PHE A 16 -24.23 -27.45 1.72
C PHE A 16 -24.89 -26.23 1.13
N PRO A 17 -25.76 -25.51 1.86
CA PRO A 17 -26.07 -24.16 1.43
C PRO A 17 -24.69 -23.50 1.29
N HIS A 18 -24.35 -23.07 0.08
CA HIS A 18 -23.61 -21.83 -0.10
C HIS A 18 -24.51 -20.73 0.50
N SER A 19 -24.67 -20.76 1.82
CA SER A 19 -24.60 -19.55 2.57
C SER A 19 -23.19 -19.08 2.27
N PHE A 20 -23.06 -18.19 1.27
CA PHE A 20 -22.35 -16.96 1.55
C PHE A 20 -23.02 -16.40 2.81
N ALA A 21 -22.66 -16.95 3.97
CA ALA A 21 -22.63 -16.16 5.16
C ALA A 21 -21.60 -15.12 4.74
N ASP A 22 -22.04 -13.87 4.60
CA ASP A 22 -21.15 -12.73 4.61
C ASP A 22 -20.17 -12.99 5.75
N THR A 23 -18.98 -13.51 5.44
CA THR A 23 -17.88 -13.47 6.36
C THR A 23 -17.57 -12.00 6.41
N THR A 24 -18.23 -11.29 7.33
CA THR A 24 -18.01 -9.88 7.62
C THR A 24 -16.50 -9.71 7.69
N SER A 25 -15.94 -9.00 6.70
CA SER A 25 -14.50 -8.78 6.63
C SER A 25 -14.03 -8.20 7.96
N PHE A 26 -12.94 -8.75 8.51
CA PHE A 26 -12.37 -8.31 9.78
C PHE A 26 -12.25 -6.78 9.83
N VAL A 27 -12.89 -6.14 10.82
CA VAL A 27 -12.99 -4.68 10.90
C VAL A 27 -11.64 -4.10 11.32
N LYS A 28 -11.10 -3.24 10.47
CA LYS A 28 -9.94 -2.39 10.75
C LYS A 28 -10.43 -0.95 10.79
N ALA A 29 -10.69 -0.44 11.99
CA ALA A 29 -11.23 0.90 12.20
C ALA A 29 -10.20 1.85 12.79
N GLY A 30 -10.37 3.15 12.61
CA GLY A 30 -9.51 4.16 13.21
C GLY A 30 -10.15 5.53 13.28
N TYR A 31 -9.93 6.22 14.39
CA TYR A 31 -10.36 7.60 14.59
C TYR A 31 -9.39 8.59 13.93
N TYR A 32 -9.97 9.50 13.14
CA TYR A 32 -9.36 10.74 12.69
C TYR A 32 -10.01 11.90 13.44
N TYR A 33 -9.27 12.50 14.37
CA TYR A 33 -9.71 13.71 15.06
C TYR A 33 -9.31 14.94 14.27
N SER A 34 -10.30 15.70 13.83
CA SER A 34 -10.11 16.82 12.90
C SER A 34 -9.39 18.01 13.51
N ALA A 35 -9.32 18.12 14.84
CA ALA A 35 -8.55 19.13 15.54
C ALA A 35 -7.03 18.85 15.57
N ASN A 36 -6.61 17.62 15.24
CA ASN A 36 -5.19 17.27 15.19
C ASN A 36 -4.46 17.85 13.97
N GLU A 37 -3.13 17.77 14.04
CA GLU A 37 -2.17 18.29 13.05
C GLU A 37 -2.09 17.52 11.72
N ILE A 38 -2.59 16.27 11.64
CA ILE A 38 -2.49 15.48 10.40
C ILE A 38 -3.61 15.83 9.42
N SER A 39 -3.28 15.98 8.14
CA SER A 39 -4.30 16.16 7.10
C SER A 39 -5.00 14.83 6.79
N SER A 40 -6.28 14.87 6.42
CA SER A 40 -7.00 13.68 5.95
C SER A 40 -6.40 13.10 4.67
N SER A 41 -5.67 13.89 3.88
CA SER A 41 -4.90 13.44 2.70
C SER A 41 -3.74 12.52 3.06
N ASP A 42 -3.19 12.67 4.27
CA ASP A 42 -1.98 11.97 4.68
C ASP A 42 -2.30 10.61 5.30
N ILE A 43 -3.59 10.35 5.58
CA ILE A 43 -4.06 9.10 6.13
C ILE A 43 -3.82 7.97 5.13
N LYS A 44 -3.06 6.94 5.53
CA LYS A 44 -2.91 5.68 4.78
C LYS A 44 -4.18 4.84 4.87
N SER A 45 -5.22 5.24 4.14
CA SER A 45 -6.56 4.66 4.24
C SER A 45 -6.64 3.20 3.76
N ASN A 46 -5.66 2.71 3.01
CA ASN A 46 -5.53 1.30 2.62
C ASN A 46 -5.29 0.35 3.80
N LEU A 47 -4.79 0.85 4.93
CA LEU A 47 -4.61 0.06 6.16
C LEU A 47 -5.93 -0.17 6.92
N PHE A 48 -7.00 0.53 6.54
CA PHE A 48 -8.28 0.52 7.24
C PHE A 48 -9.43 0.08 6.34
N THR A 49 -10.45 -0.49 6.95
CA THR A 49 -11.77 -0.75 6.34
C THR A 49 -12.76 0.36 6.65
N HIS A 50 -12.61 0.97 7.83
CA HIS A 50 -13.50 2.01 8.36
C HIS A 50 -12.66 3.16 8.95
N LEU A 51 -13.04 4.40 8.69
CA LEU A 51 -12.46 5.57 9.35
C LEU A 51 -13.55 6.44 9.97
N LEU A 52 -13.36 6.81 11.23
CA LEU A 52 -14.28 7.62 12.01
C LEU A 52 -13.78 9.07 12.05
N CYS A 53 -14.56 10.01 11.51
CA CYS A 53 -14.24 11.44 11.54
C CYS A 53 -14.82 12.08 12.80
N ALA A 54 -13.95 12.55 13.68
CA ALA A 54 -14.26 13.00 15.03
C ALA A 54 -13.96 14.51 15.23
N PHE A 55 -14.76 15.29 15.95
CA PHE A 55 -16.11 14.99 16.47
C PHE A 55 -17.13 16.04 16.02
N ALA A 56 -18.38 15.60 15.84
CA ALA A 56 -19.56 16.47 15.92
C ALA A 56 -20.05 16.54 17.39
N PHE A 57 -20.77 17.60 17.72
CA PHE A 57 -21.23 17.92 19.08
C PHE A 57 -22.75 18.11 19.13
N ILE A 58 -23.33 18.07 20.33
CA ILE A 58 -24.77 18.20 20.55
C ILE A 58 -25.08 19.61 21.03
N ASN A 59 -25.98 20.32 20.33
CA ASN A 59 -26.44 21.64 20.76
C ASN A 59 -27.33 21.52 21.99
N SER A 60 -27.05 22.30 23.04
CA SER A 60 -27.74 22.21 24.33
C SER A 60 -29.19 22.72 24.33
N THR A 61 -29.60 23.45 23.30
CA THR A 61 -30.93 24.09 23.23
C THR A 61 -31.90 23.30 22.36
N ASN A 62 -31.48 22.88 21.17
CA ASN A 62 -32.33 22.17 20.22
C ASN A 62 -31.97 20.69 20.04
N TYR A 63 -30.87 20.23 20.66
CA TYR A 63 -30.37 18.85 20.59
C TYR A 63 -30.03 18.34 19.19
N ASN A 64 -29.92 19.24 18.21
CA ASN A 64 -29.35 18.90 16.92
C ASN A 64 -27.84 18.73 17.05
N ILE A 65 -27.26 17.87 16.23
CA ILE A 65 -25.81 17.81 16.12
C ILE A 65 -25.27 18.99 15.29
N PHE A 66 -24.06 19.43 15.60
CA PHE A 66 -23.33 20.42 14.81
C PHE A 66 -21.84 20.06 14.74
N ILE A 67 -21.16 20.58 13.73
CA ILE A 67 -19.71 20.52 13.59
C ILE A 67 -19.20 21.95 13.80
N ASN A 68 -18.08 22.13 14.49
CA ASN A 68 -17.48 23.45 14.66
C ASN A 68 -17.18 24.07 13.29
N SER A 69 -17.49 25.35 13.11
CA SER A 69 -17.31 26.03 11.83
C SER A 69 -15.86 26.00 11.33
N SER A 70 -14.88 25.99 12.24
CA SER A 70 -13.46 25.85 11.92
C SER A 70 -13.08 24.47 11.35
N GLU A 71 -13.89 23.44 11.61
CA GLU A 71 -13.63 22.04 11.23
C GLU A 71 -14.55 21.57 10.10
N GLU A 72 -15.65 22.29 9.82
CA GLU A 72 -16.69 21.90 8.85
C GLU A 72 -16.13 21.56 7.46
N HIS A 73 -15.15 22.35 6.97
CA HIS A 73 -14.50 22.05 5.70
C HIS A 73 -13.80 20.68 5.71
N LYS A 74 -13.09 20.34 6.80
CA LYS A 74 -12.39 19.05 6.95
C LYS A 74 -13.38 17.88 6.91
N PHE A 75 -14.53 18.00 7.55
CA PHE A 75 -15.59 17.00 7.48
C PHE A 75 -16.16 16.86 6.07
N SER A 76 -16.41 17.98 5.39
CA SER A 76 -17.03 17.98 4.06
C SER A 76 -16.22 17.26 2.99
N ILE A 77 -14.88 17.32 3.08
CA ILE A 77 -13.97 16.70 2.11
C ILE A 77 -13.47 15.33 2.55
N PHE A 78 -13.69 14.93 3.82
CA PHE A 78 -13.06 13.77 4.44
C PHE A 78 -13.27 12.50 3.63
N THR A 79 -14.53 12.15 3.36
CA THR A 79 -14.90 10.92 2.65
C THR A 79 -14.26 10.85 1.27
N ASN A 80 -14.35 11.92 0.49
CA ASN A 80 -13.80 11.94 -0.87
C ASN A 80 -12.27 11.84 -0.83
N THR A 81 -11.63 12.49 0.15
CA THR A 81 -10.17 12.50 0.31
C THR A 81 -9.63 11.10 0.63
N VAL A 82 -10.17 10.43 1.65
CA VAL A 82 -9.67 9.09 2.05
C VAL A 82 -9.99 8.02 1.01
N LYS A 83 -11.06 8.21 0.21
CA LYS A 83 -11.40 7.33 -0.91
C LYS A 83 -10.45 7.43 -2.10
N LEU A 84 -9.64 8.49 -2.22
CA LEU A 84 -8.62 8.58 -3.27
C LEU A 84 -7.58 7.46 -3.14
N GLN A 85 -7.21 7.09 -1.91
CA GLN A 85 -6.26 6.01 -1.62
C GLN A 85 -6.94 4.65 -1.46
N ASN A 86 -8.17 4.60 -0.92
CA ASN A 86 -8.93 3.36 -0.73
C ASN A 86 -10.40 3.56 -1.15
N PRO A 87 -10.75 3.29 -2.43
CA PRO A 87 -12.11 3.49 -2.93
C PRO A 87 -13.19 2.68 -2.19
N SER A 88 -12.79 1.56 -1.55
CA SER A 88 -13.68 0.67 -0.82
C SER A 88 -13.88 1.05 0.65
N ILE A 89 -13.23 2.11 1.14
CA ILE A 89 -13.32 2.49 2.54
C ILE A 89 -14.69 3.04 2.92
N SER A 90 -15.15 2.65 4.10
CA SER A 90 -16.34 3.20 4.74
C SER A 90 -15.95 4.30 5.72
N THR A 91 -16.63 5.44 5.64
CA THR A 91 -16.40 6.57 6.56
C THR A 91 -17.57 6.74 7.51
N ILE A 92 -17.30 7.09 8.76
CA ILE A 92 -18.30 7.18 9.83
C ILE A 92 -18.20 8.56 10.49
N LEU A 93 -19.32 9.24 10.67
CA LEU A 93 -19.39 10.49 11.42
C LEU A 93 -19.42 10.18 12.92
N SER A 94 -18.44 10.63 13.70
CA SER A 94 -18.42 10.43 15.15
C SER A 94 -18.97 11.63 15.91
N ILE A 95 -19.90 11.37 16.81
CA ILE A 95 -20.57 12.36 17.66
C ILE A 95 -20.09 12.17 19.10
N TYR A 96 -19.59 13.24 19.71
CA TYR A 96 -19.10 13.20 21.09
C TYR A 96 -20.23 13.46 22.09
N SER A 97 -20.34 12.57 23.08
CA SER A 97 -21.30 12.65 24.19
C SER A 97 -20.62 12.53 25.57
N GLY A 98 -19.28 12.57 25.61
CA GLY A 98 -18.49 12.48 26.84
C GLY A 98 -18.19 13.86 27.45
N GLY A 99 -17.42 13.86 28.55
CA GLY A 99 -16.93 15.10 29.19
C GLY A 99 -18.01 16.15 29.42
N ASP A 100 -17.75 17.37 28.97
CA ASP A 100 -18.67 18.52 29.09
C ASP A 100 -20.01 18.32 28.36
N SER A 101 -20.06 17.46 27.33
CA SER A 101 -21.28 17.14 26.59
C SER A 101 -22.15 16.09 27.28
N SER A 102 -21.68 15.44 28.36
CA SER A 102 -22.41 14.37 29.05
C SER A 102 -23.75 14.85 29.63
N SER A 103 -23.78 16.06 30.22
CA SER A 103 -25.01 16.64 30.79
C SER A 103 -26.06 16.94 29.71
N VAL A 104 -25.63 17.48 28.57
CA VAL A 104 -26.46 17.76 27.40
C VAL A 104 -27.02 16.47 26.81
N PHE A 105 -26.17 15.45 26.63
CA PHE A 105 -26.58 14.14 26.15
C PHE A 105 -27.62 13.48 27.08
N ASN A 106 -27.42 13.53 28.39
CA ASN A 106 -28.38 13.00 29.37
C ASN A 106 -29.73 13.73 29.31
N SER A 107 -29.71 15.04 29.06
CA SER A 107 -30.92 15.84 28.89
C SER A 107 -31.66 15.48 27.60
N MET A 108 -30.92 15.29 26.50
CA MET A 108 -31.44 14.84 25.20
C MET A 108 -32.18 13.49 25.32
N LEU A 109 -31.65 12.55 26.10
CA LEU A 109 -32.24 11.23 26.28
C LEU A 109 -33.66 11.24 26.90
N ASN A 110 -34.00 12.28 27.68
CA ASN A 110 -35.17 12.28 28.55
C ASN A 110 -36.51 12.52 27.86
N GLN A 111 -36.53 13.05 26.63
CA GLN A 111 -37.77 13.33 25.90
C GLN A 111 -37.69 12.79 24.47
N SER A 112 -38.80 12.24 23.97
CA SER A 112 -38.86 11.69 22.61
C SER A 112 -38.60 12.74 21.52
N SER A 113 -39.08 13.98 21.69
CA SER A 113 -38.84 15.09 20.76
C SER A 113 -37.36 15.47 20.68
N TYR A 114 -36.64 15.42 21.80
CA TYR A 114 -35.20 15.73 21.84
C TYR A 114 -34.38 14.62 21.17
N ARG A 115 -34.71 13.36 21.44
CA ARG A 115 -34.12 12.21 20.74
C ARG A 115 -34.38 12.26 19.25
N GLN A 116 -35.59 12.62 18.83
CA GLN A 116 -35.95 12.78 17.42
C GLN A 116 -35.08 13.85 16.74
N SER A 117 -34.92 15.02 17.36
CA SER A 117 -34.10 16.12 16.82
C SER A 117 -32.62 15.70 16.66
N PHE A 118 -32.08 15.00 17.66
CA PHE A 118 -30.74 14.42 17.60
C PHE A 118 -30.60 13.38 16.47
N ILE A 119 -31.54 12.42 16.39
CA ILE A 119 -31.54 11.37 15.38
C ILE A 119 -31.61 11.96 13.97
N ASP A 120 -32.58 12.84 13.72
CA ASP A 120 -32.82 13.39 12.38
C ASP A 120 -31.63 14.22 11.91
N SER A 121 -31.13 15.13 12.76
CA SER A 121 -29.95 15.94 12.43
C SER A 121 -28.69 15.11 12.23
N SER A 122 -28.53 13.98 12.94
CA SER A 122 -27.39 13.07 12.76
C SER A 122 -27.40 12.37 11.40
N ILE A 123 -28.57 11.89 10.97
CA ILE A 123 -28.75 11.24 9.67
C ILE A 123 -28.58 12.27 8.56
N GLU A 124 -29.21 13.44 8.67
CA GLU A 124 -29.09 14.52 7.70
C GLU A 124 -27.62 14.93 7.51
N THR A 125 -26.89 15.16 8.60
CA THR A 125 -25.48 15.54 8.55
C THR A 125 -24.60 14.46 7.94
N ALA A 126 -24.80 13.19 8.33
CA ALA A 126 -24.06 12.07 7.76
C ALA A 126 -24.28 11.97 6.25
N ARG A 127 -25.53 12.10 5.78
CA ARG A 127 -25.86 12.08 4.36
C ARG A 127 -25.32 13.31 3.61
N LYS A 128 -25.40 14.51 4.21
CA LYS A 128 -24.90 15.78 3.65
C LYS A 128 -23.42 15.70 3.30
N TYR A 129 -22.61 15.13 4.20
CA TYR A 129 -21.15 15.02 4.04
C TYR A 129 -20.69 13.66 3.50
N GLY A 130 -21.62 12.82 3.03
CA GLY A 130 -21.31 11.56 2.34
C GLY A 130 -20.74 10.47 3.26
N PHE A 131 -20.98 10.52 4.56
CA PHE A 131 -20.62 9.45 5.49
C PHE A 131 -21.50 8.21 5.28
N HIS A 132 -20.93 7.05 5.55
CA HIS A 132 -21.53 5.71 5.43
C HIS A 132 -22.04 5.17 6.76
N GLY A 133 -21.75 5.87 7.86
CA GLY A 133 -22.22 5.49 9.18
C GLY A 133 -22.17 6.64 10.18
N ILE A 134 -22.68 6.36 11.37
CA ILE A 134 -22.69 7.24 12.53
C ILE A 134 -22.14 6.49 13.74
N ASP A 135 -21.27 7.15 14.48
CA ASP A 135 -20.69 6.69 15.74
C ASP A 135 -21.12 7.60 16.89
N LEU A 136 -21.44 7.00 18.03
CA LEU A 136 -21.68 7.70 19.28
C LEU A 136 -20.54 7.40 20.27
N CYS A 137 -19.68 8.38 20.49
CA CYS A 137 -18.48 8.26 21.32
C CYS A 137 -18.65 8.95 22.68
N GLY A 138 -18.19 8.32 23.77
CA GLY A 138 -18.18 8.93 25.10
C GLY A 138 -19.39 8.60 25.98
N VAL A 139 -20.20 7.60 25.62
CA VAL A 139 -21.35 7.18 26.43
C VAL A 139 -20.89 6.37 27.64
N LEU A 140 -21.04 6.93 28.84
CA LEU A 140 -20.77 6.22 30.09
C LEU A 140 -21.89 5.22 30.44
N PRO A 141 -21.60 4.14 31.19
CA PRO A 141 -22.62 3.21 31.67
C PRO A 141 -23.65 3.89 32.58
N LYS A 142 -24.88 3.38 32.58
CA LYS A 142 -26.07 4.02 33.17
C LYS A 142 -26.83 3.07 34.09
N LYS A 143 -27.79 3.61 34.84
CA LYS A 143 -28.71 2.82 35.68
C LYS A 143 -30.14 3.37 35.62
N GLY A 144 -31.11 2.53 36.02
CA GLY A 144 -32.51 2.92 36.13
C GLY A 144 -33.09 3.52 34.84
N LYS A 145 -33.75 4.69 34.96
CA LYS A 145 -34.44 5.36 33.85
C LYS A 145 -33.49 5.77 32.72
N GLU A 146 -32.28 6.21 33.02
CA GLU A 146 -31.33 6.63 31.98
C GLU A 146 -30.88 5.46 31.10
N LEU A 147 -30.72 4.27 31.70
CA LEU A 147 -30.41 3.04 30.97
C LEU A 147 -31.53 2.70 29.97
N ALA A 148 -32.78 2.79 30.41
CA ALA A 148 -33.96 2.57 29.56
C ALA A 148 -34.09 3.63 28.46
N ASN A 149 -33.75 4.90 28.75
CA ASN A 149 -33.75 5.97 27.76
C ASN A 149 -32.66 5.77 26.69
N LEU A 150 -31.46 5.32 27.08
CA LEU A 150 -30.41 4.96 26.12
C LEU A 150 -30.84 3.78 25.24
N ALA A 151 -31.44 2.74 25.84
CA ALA A 151 -31.99 1.62 25.09
C ALA A 151 -33.05 2.07 24.06
N THR A 152 -33.86 3.05 24.45
CA THR A 152 -34.91 3.64 23.61
C THR A 152 -34.32 4.46 22.47
N LEU A 153 -33.32 5.30 22.74
CA LEU A 153 -32.58 6.06 21.72
C LEU A 153 -32.05 5.12 20.63
N LEU A 154 -31.31 4.07 21.00
CA LEU A 154 -30.70 3.15 20.04
C LEU A 154 -31.74 2.46 19.14
N ARG A 155 -32.89 2.10 19.71
CA ARG A 155 -34.01 1.50 18.97
C ARG A 155 -34.63 2.50 17.98
N GLU A 156 -34.94 3.71 18.44
CA GLU A 156 -35.51 4.77 17.60
C GLU A 156 -34.54 5.16 16.47
N TRP A 157 -33.25 5.24 16.79
CA TRP A 157 -32.21 5.60 15.82
C TRP A 157 -32.06 4.55 14.72
N ARG A 158 -32.02 3.25 15.07
CA ARG A 158 -32.00 2.17 14.07
C ARG A 158 -33.23 2.21 13.17
N ILE A 159 -34.43 2.38 13.74
CA ILE A 159 -35.67 2.49 12.95
C ILE A 159 -35.60 3.67 11.96
N ALA A 160 -35.12 4.83 12.41
CA ALA A 160 -34.97 6.02 11.57
C ALA A 160 -33.95 5.79 10.44
N ILE A 161 -32.80 5.19 10.74
CA ILE A 161 -31.77 4.85 9.75
C ILE A 161 -32.31 3.86 8.69
N THR A 162 -33.01 2.80 9.10
CA THR A 162 -33.63 1.84 8.17
C THR A 162 -34.70 2.52 7.29
N SER A 163 -35.48 3.44 7.87
CA SER A 163 -36.49 4.22 7.14
C SER A 163 -35.86 5.16 6.11
N ASP A 164 -34.82 5.91 6.50
CA ASP A 164 -34.04 6.78 5.60
C ASP A 164 -33.47 6.01 4.42
N ALA A 165 -32.86 4.85 4.66
CA ALA A 165 -32.30 4.00 3.61
C ALA A 165 -33.38 3.56 2.60
N ARG A 166 -34.53 3.11 3.11
CA ARG A 166 -35.68 2.70 2.28
C ARG A 166 -36.22 3.86 1.44
N ASN A 167 -36.40 5.03 2.05
CA ASN A 167 -37.01 6.19 1.39
C ASN A 167 -36.07 6.84 0.38
N SER A 168 -34.78 6.92 0.68
CA SER A 168 -33.76 7.51 -0.19
C SER A 168 -33.19 6.54 -1.23
N LYS A 169 -33.51 5.23 -1.13
CA LYS A 169 -32.91 4.13 -1.91
C LYS A 169 -31.37 4.09 -1.81
N LYS A 170 -30.82 4.57 -0.68
CA LYS A 170 -29.39 4.51 -0.36
C LYS A 170 -29.10 3.34 0.55
N THR A 171 -27.83 2.96 0.66
CA THR A 171 -27.39 1.98 1.66
C THR A 171 -27.70 2.48 3.06
N GLU A 172 -28.10 1.55 3.93
CA GLU A 172 -28.31 1.83 5.34
C GLU A 172 -27.02 2.34 5.99
N LEU A 173 -27.14 3.34 6.88
CA LEU A 173 -25.99 3.85 7.62
C LEU A 173 -25.57 2.83 8.67
N VAL A 174 -24.27 2.56 8.76
CA VAL A 174 -23.68 1.80 9.86
C VAL A 174 -23.87 2.59 11.15
N LEU A 175 -24.30 1.95 12.24
CA LEU A 175 -24.49 2.58 13.55
C LEU A 175 -23.65 1.89 14.61
N VAL A 176 -22.72 2.63 15.20
CA VAL A 176 -21.71 2.11 16.15
C VAL A 176 -21.61 3.02 17.37
N MET A 177 -20.96 2.53 18.42
CA MET A 177 -20.81 3.26 19.68
C MET A 177 -19.53 2.83 20.41
N THR A 178 -18.95 3.74 21.19
CA THR A 178 -17.88 3.39 22.14
C THR A 178 -18.46 2.72 23.39
N GLY A 179 -17.84 1.62 23.81
CA GLY A 179 -18.14 0.96 25.08
C GLY A 179 -16.94 0.99 26.03
N TYR A 180 -17.18 1.18 27.33
CA TYR A 180 -16.13 1.19 28.35
C TYR A 180 -16.12 -0.07 29.22
N TYR A 181 -15.02 -0.25 29.95
CA TYR A 181 -14.84 -1.30 30.94
C TYR A 181 -15.96 -1.27 32.01
N LEU A 182 -16.36 -2.46 32.45
CA LEU A 182 -17.31 -2.65 33.55
C LEU A 182 -16.71 -3.66 34.54
N LYS A 183 -16.86 -3.37 35.83
CA LYS A 183 -16.60 -4.35 36.90
C LYS A 183 -17.85 -5.18 37.13
N ASP A 184 -17.64 -6.44 37.52
CA ASP A 184 -18.75 -7.33 37.92
C ASP A 184 -19.58 -6.73 39.06
N SER A 185 -18.94 -5.99 39.97
CA SER A 185 -19.57 -5.30 41.10
C SER A 185 -20.32 -4.01 40.73
N ASP A 186 -20.28 -3.55 39.49
CA ASP A 186 -20.86 -2.26 39.12
C ASP A 186 -22.39 -2.30 39.08
N PHE A 187 -23.01 -1.36 39.79
CA PHE A 187 -24.46 -1.11 39.76
C PHE A 187 -24.92 -0.32 38.51
N ILE A 188 -23.98 0.10 37.67
CA ILE A 188 -24.23 0.72 36.36
C ILE A 188 -23.95 -0.29 35.24
N SER A 189 -24.60 -0.12 34.10
CA SER A 189 -24.49 -1.05 32.97
C SER A 189 -24.78 -0.36 31.64
N TYR A 190 -24.56 -1.09 30.56
CA TYR A 190 -25.08 -0.77 29.25
C TYR A 190 -26.38 -1.54 28.94
N PRO A 191 -27.25 -1.04 28.05
CA PRO A 191 -28.45 -1.75 27.65
C PRO A 191 -28.09 -2.83 26.60
N PHE A 192 -27.39 -3.87 27.05
CA PHE A 192 -26.74 -4.88 26.20
C PHE A 192 -27.67 -5.50 25.15
N GLU A 193 -28.91 -5.83 25.53
CA GLU A 193 -29.91 -6.36 24.59
C GLU A 193 -30.24 -5.37 23.46
N SER A 194 -30.48 -4.10 23.81
CA SER A 194 -30.75 -3.05 22.83
C SER A 194 -29.54 -2.78 21.94
N MET A 195 -28.33 -2.75 22.52
CA MET A 195 -27.09 -2.59 21.76
C MET A 195 -26.87 -3.74 20.79
N GLN A 196 -27.02 -4.99 21.24
CA GLN A 196 -26.87 -6.18 20.41
C GLN A 196 -27.83 -6.17 19.21
N LYS A 197 -29.05 -5.65 19.40
CA LYS A 197 -30.07 -5.57 18.36
C LYS A 197 -29.89 -4.40 17.40
N ASN A 198 -29.50 -3.24 17.91
CA ASN A 198 -29.58 -1.98 17.16
C ASN A 198 -28.24 -1.46 16.65
N LEU A 199 -27.10 -1.88 17.23
CA LEU A 199 -25.77 -1.50 16.76
C LEU A 199 -25.20 -2.56 15.81
N ASP A 200 -24.44 -2.11 14.82
CA ASP A 200 -23.66 -2.99 13.94
C ASP A 200 -22.49 -3.59 14.73
N TRP A 201 -21.76 -2.74 15.47
CA TRP A 201 -20.76 -3.17 16.45
C TRP A 201 -20.53 -2.10 17.53
N VAL A 202 -19.74 -2.49 18.54
CA VAL A 202 -19.20 -1.60 19.58
C VAL A 202 -17.69 -1.69 19.55
N HIS A 203 -17.01 -0.55 19.50
CA HIS A 203 -15.57 -0.53 19.79
C HIS A 203 -15.37 -0.34 21.30
N PHE A 204 -14.81 -1.38 21.92
CA PHE A 204 -14.50 -1.42 23.33
C PHE A 204 -13.23 -0.60 23.58
N ALA A 205 -13.33 0.52 24.30
CA ALA A 205 -12.21 1.37 24.67
C ALA A 205 -11.31 0.62 25.66
N ALA A 206 -10.34 -0.11 25.10
CA ALA A 206 -9.46 -1.02 25.81
C ALA A 206 -8.20 -0.32 26.35
N TYR A 207 -8.38 0.89 26.86
CA TYR A 207 -7.32 1.81 27.25
C TYR A 207 -7.86 2.80 28.29
N ASP A 208 -6.96 3.64 28.82
CA ASP A 208 -7.21 4.64 29.87
C ASP A 208 -7.71 4.03 31.20
N TYR A 209 -7.31 2.78 31.49
CA TYR A 209 -7.62 2.12 32.77
C TYR A 209 -6.99 2.83 33.96
N TYR A 210 -5.78 3.36 33.77
CA TYR A 210 -5.02 4.11 34.78
C TYR A 210 -4.40 5.34 34.12
N VAL A 211 -4.66 6.51 34.68
CA VAL A 211 -4.22 7.80 34.12
C VAL A 211 -3.70 8.72 35.23
N PRO A 212 -2.61 9.47 34.99
CA PRO A 212 -1.89 10.18 36.06
C PRO A 212 -2.66 11.35 36.66
N LYS A 213 -3.71 11.82 35.99
CA LYS A 213 -4.61 12.85 36.52
C LYS A 213 -5.62 12.30 37.54
N LYS A 214 -5.85 10.99 37.55
CA LYS A 214 -6.88 10.34 38.40
C LYS A 214 -6.26 9.44 39.46
N ASP A 215 -5.19 8.73 39.14
CA ASP A 215 -4.57 7.77 40.05
C ASP A 215 -3.27 8.34 40.62
N ASN A 216 -2.97 7.95 41.86
CA ASN A 216 -1.75 8.33 42.59
C ASN A 216 -0.69 7.20 42.59
N VAL A 217 -0.94 6.15 41.82
CA VAL A 217 -0.02 5.03 41.61
C VAL A 217 0.09 4.73 40.12
N THR A 218 1.28 4.35 39.68
CA THR A 218 1.51 3.96 38.29
C THR A 218 0.68 2.74 37.91
N GLY A 219 0.05 2.79 36.75
CA GLY A 219 -0.72 1.69 36.21
C GLY A 219 -0.60 1.63 34.68
N PHE A 220 -0.70 0.42 34.14
CA PHE A 220 -0.73 0.24 32.70
C PHE A 220 -2.08 0.69 32.15
N HIS A 221 -2.08 1.75 31.33
CA HIS A 221 -3.34 2.32 30.85
C HIS A 221 -4.09 1.39 29.89
N ALA A 222 -3.41 0.45 29.24
CA ALA A 222 -3.96 -0.39 28.18
C ALA A 222 -3.65 -1.89 28.35
N ALA A 223 -3.51 -2.38 29.57
CA ALA A 223 -3.16 -3.78 29.81
C ALA A 223 -4.15 -4.76 29.14
N LEU A 224 -3.66 -5.69 28.31
CA LEU A 224 -4.49 -6.77 27.75
C LEU A 224 -4.89 -7.78 28.83
N TYR A 225 -3.91 -8.11 29.68
CA TYR A 225 -4.06 -9.00 30.84
C TYR A 225 -3.55 -8.29 32.09
N GLY A 226 -4.08 -8.64 33.25
CA GLY A 226 -3.70 -8.02 34.52
C GLY A 226 -3.74 -9.00 35.68
N SER A 227 -2.92 -8.73 36.69
CA SER A 227 -2.99 -9.40 38.00
C SER A 227 -4.31 -9.07 38.69
N TYR A 228 -4.71 -9.92 39.66
CA TYR A 228 -5.91 -9.69 40.44
C TYR A 228 -5.94 -8.28 41.04
N GLY A 229 -7.06 -7.56 40.86
CA GLY A 229 -7.24 -6.18 41.30
C GLY A 229 -6.88 -5.10 40.27
N TRP A 230 -6.24 -5.46 39.15
CA TRP A 230 -5.90 -4.52 38.08
C TRP A 230 -6.85 -4.65 36.88
N GLU A 231 -7.38 -3.52 36.42
CA GLU A 231 -8.25 -3.46 35.24
C GLU A 231 -7.47 -3.84 33.97
N ASN A 232 -8.07 -4.66 33.11
CA ASN A 232 -7.46 -5.12 31.87
C ASN A 232 -8.52 -5.48 30.82
N THR A 233 -8.09 -5.55 29.57
CA THR A 233 -9.00 -5.76 28.43
C THR A 233 -9.67 -7.12 28.43
N ASP A 234 -8.95 -8.19 28.74
CA ASP A 234 -9.49 -9.55 28.72
C ASP A 234 -10.60 -9.74 29.75
N SER A 235 -10.43 -9.24 30.98
CA SER A 235 -11.49 -9.28 31.99
C SER A 235 -12.71 -8.45 31.57
N GLY A 236 -12.50 -7.29 30.97
CA GLY A 236 -13.59 -6.42 30.50
C GLY A 236 -14.42 -7.07 29.40
N ILE A 237 -13.76 -7.69 28.41
CA ILE A 237 -14.44 -8.43 27.33
C ILE A 237 -15.18 -9.65 27.87
N LYS A 238 -14.60 -10.39 28.82
CA LYS A 238 -15.27 -11.50 29.50
C LYS A 238 -16.52 -11.04 30.26
N GLU A 239 -16.47 -9.89 30.92
CA GLU A 239 -17.63 -9.33 31.62
C GLU A 239 -18.74 -8.92 30.64
N TRP A 240 -18.39 -8.29 29.52
CA TRP A 240 -19.37 -7.97 28.46
C TRP A 240 -20.05 -9.22 27.89
N ARG A 241 -19.29 -10.31 27.69
CA ARG A 241 -19.84 -11.61 27.27
C ARG A 241 -20.77 -12.20 28.31
N LYS A 242 -20.38 -12.16 29.59
CA LYS A 242 -21.21 -12.61 30.72
C LYS A 242 -22.54 -11.85 30.77
N ARG A 243 -22.54 -10.56 30.41
CA ARG A 243 -23.73 -9.72 30.29
C ARG A 243 -24.48 -9.84 28.95
N GLY A 244 -24.10 -10.80 28.09
CA GLY A 244 -24.85 -11.19 26.90
C GLY A 244 -24.47 -10.48 25.60
N PHE A 245 -23.37 -9.73 25.56
CA PHE A 245 -22.91 -9.08 24.33
C PHE A 245 -22.01 -10.01 23.49
N SER A 246 -22.28 -10.10 22.19
CA SER A 246 -21.58 -11.04 21.31
C SER A 246 -20.19 -10.56 20.90
N SER A 247 -19.24 -11.50 20.85
CA SER A 247 -17.86 -11.23 20.41
C SER A 247 -17.79 -10.74 18.96
N ASN A 248 -18.62 -11.30 18.08
CA ASN A 248 -18.68 -10.90 16.66
C ASN A 248 -19.31 -9.51 16.42
N LYS A 249 -19.68 -8.78 17.48
CA LYS A 249 -20.06 -7.36 17.45
C LYS A 249 -19.14 -6.49 18.30
N LEU A 250 -18.02 -7.04 18.78
CA LEU A 250 -17.00 -6.32 19.53
C LEU A 250 -15.77 -6.06 18.69
N VAL A 251 -15.29 -4.83 18.73
CA VAL A 251 -14.05 -4.37 18.12
C VAL A 251 -13.14 -3.91 19.25
N ILE A 252 -11.92 -4.42 19.35
CA ILE A 252 -10.98 -4.03 20.42
C ILE A 252 -10.36 -2.65 20.15
N GLY A 253 -10.34 -1.77 21.14
CA GLY A 253 -9.65 -0.49 21.06
C GLY A 253 -8.13 -0.64 21.13
N LEU A 254 -7.39 0.08 20.30
CA LEU A 254 -5.93 0.14 20.33
C LEU A 254 -5.50 1.61 20.54
N PRO A 255 -4.87 1.95 21.67
CA PRO A 255 -4.40 3.30 21.92
C PRO A 255 -3.08 3.54 21.19
N TYR A 256 -3.06 4.54 20.31
CA TYR A 256 -1.81 5.06 19.75
C TYR A 256 -1.28 6.21 20.59
N HIS A 257 -1.35 6.06 21.90
CA HIS A 257 -0.87 7.02 22.86
C HIS A 257 -0.48 6.28 24.14
N GLY A 258 0.07 7.00 25.10
CA GLY A 258 0.45 6.48 26.40
C GLY A 258 0.47 7.58 27.43
N TYR A 259 0.84 7.22 28.66
CA TYR A 259 0.85 8.17 29.77
C TYR A 259 2.20 8.24 30.47
N ALA A 260 2.64 9.47 30.73
CA ALA A 260 3.82 9.80 31.50
C ALA A 260 3.46 10.20 32.95
N TRP A 261 4.19 9.60 33.88
CA TRP A 261 3.98 9.70 35.32
C TRP A 261 5.23 10.24 36.00
N THR A 262 5.05 11.07 37.01
CA THR A 262 6.13 11.54 37.89
C THR A 262 6.18 10.64 39.13
N LEU A 263 7.24 9.82 39.26
CA LEU A 263 7.45 8.90 40.38
C LEU A 263 7.80 9.66 41.67
N VAL A 264 7.36 9.13 42.81
CA VAL A 264 7.68 9.70 44.14
C VAL A 264 9.11 9.37 44.58
N GLN A 265 9.57 8.14 44.34
CA GLN A 265 10.92 7.69 44.69
C GLN A 265 11.73 7.35 43.44
N GLN A 266 12.99 7.79 43.42
CA GLN A 266 13.88 7.55 42.29
C GLN A 266 14.20 6.06 42.16
N GLY A 267 14.05 5.52 40.96
CA GLY A 267 14.40 4.12 40.66
C GLY A 267 13.36 3.08 41.08
N GLU A 268 12.23 3.49 41.65
CA GLU A 268 11.06 2.61 41.84
C GLU A 268 10.13 2.69 40.63
N ASP A 269 10.51 2.02 39.53
CA ASP A 269 9.68 1.93 38.33
C ASP A 269 8.79 0.68 38.30
N GLY A 270 7.86 0.66 37.34
CA GLY A 270 6.88 -0.42 37.17
C GLY A 270 5.49 -0.06 37.73
N VAL A 271 4.60 -1.05 37.75
CA VAL A 271 3.19 -0.91 38.13
C VAL A 271 3.01 -0.90 39.65
N GLY A 272 2.08 -0.09 40.15
CA GLY A 272 1.73 0.02 41.56
C GLY A 272 2.68 0.92 42.38
N LYS A 273 3.54 1.68 41.71
CA LYS A 273 4.52 2.56 42.35
C LYS A 273 3.90 3.93 42.64
N PRO A 274 4.15 4.54 43.80
CA PRO A 274 3.60 5.86 44.13
C PRO A 274 4.06 6.93 43.11
N ALA A 275 3.12 7.76 42.67
CA ALA A 275 3.35 8.84 41.71
C ALA A 275 2.74 10.17 42.19
N PHE A 276 3.41 11.28 41.88
CA PHE A 276 2.90 12.63 42.13
C PHE A 276 1.84 13.10 41.11
N GLY A 277 1.66 12.34 40.03
CA GLY A 277 0.70 12.63 38.96
C GLY A 277 1.38 12.80 37.60
N PRO A 278 0.84 13.66 36.71
CA PRO A 278 1.31 13.77 35.33
C PRO A 278 2.77 14.19 35.19
N SER A 279 3.39 13.78 34.09
CA SER A 279 4.72 14.23 33.65
C SER A 279 4.69 14.53 32.15
N VAL A 280 5.68 15.28 31.66
CA VAL A 280 5.87 15.70 30.25
C VAL A 280 4.77 16.63 29.71
N THR A 281 3.50 16.23 29.77
CA THR A 281 2.33 17.03 29.36
C THR A 281 1.42 17.30 30.56
N MET A 282 0.47 18.22 30.40
CA MET A 282 -0.40 18.69 31.50
C MET A 282 -1.26 17.59 32.13
N ASP A 283 -1.67 16.60 31.33
CA ASP A 283 -2.45 15.43 31.77
C ASP A 283 -1.69 14.11 31.63
N GLY A 284 -0.43 14.17 31.20
CA GLY A 284 0.46 13.04 31.00
C GLY A 284 0.24 12.30 29.70
N ASP A 285 -0.78 12.64 28.91
CA ASP A 285 -1.04 12.00 27.62
C ASP A 285 0.08 12.31 26.63
N MET A 286 0.51 11.30 25.88
CA MET A 286 1.55 11.40 24.87
C MET A 286 1.17 10.56 23.66
N ALA A 287 1.01 11.21 22.50
CA ALA A 287 0.88 10.51 21.21
C ALA A 287 2.08 9.57 20.97
N TYR A 288 1.84 8.38 20.39
CA TYR A 288 2.91 7.40 20.15
C TYR A 288 4.12 7.99 19.40
N LYS A 289 3.90 8.77 18.33
CA LYS A 289 4.97 9.49 17.61
C LYS A 289 5.79 10.43 18.49
N PHE A 290 5.15 11.06 19.47
CA PHE A 290 5.82 11.92 20.45
C PHE A 290 6.58 11.09 21.48
N ILE A 291 6.05 9.93 21.91
CA ILE A 291 6.79 8.99 22.74
C ILE A 291 8.08 8.53 22.03
N LYS A 292 8.00 8.16 20.74
CA LYS A 292 9.18 7.75 19.97
C LYS A 292 10.19 8.88 19.79
N SER A 293 9.75 10.12 19.51
CA SER A 293 10.67 11.26 19.45
C SER A 293 11.28 11.60 20.81
N TYR A 294 10.50 11.48 21.89
CA TYR A 294 10.95 11.70 23.26
C TYR A 294 12.04 10.70 23.64
N ILE A 295 11.85 9.40 23.39
CA ILE A 295 12.89 8.37 23.60
C ILE A 295 14.16 8.72 22.80
N ARG A 296 14.01 9.04 21.50
CA ARG A 296 15.15 9.40 20.62
C ARG A 296 15.94 10.61 21.13
N SER A 297 15.30 11.54 21.85
CA SER A 297 15.97 12.74 22.37
C SER A 297 17.02 12.44 23.45
N PHE A 298 16.99 11.25 24.06
CA PHE A 298 17.97 10.80 25.06
C PHE A 298 19.07 9.88 24.48
N GLY A 299 19.14 9.71 23.15
CA GLY A 299 20.10 8.81 22.49
C GLY A 299 19.87 7.34 22.85
N ASP A 300 20.95 6.56 22.90
CA ASP A 300 20.90 5.11 23.18
C ASP A 300 20.69 4.77 24.68
N GLY A 301 20.54 5.78 25.55
CA GLY A 301 20.48 5.60 27.00
C GLY A 301 19.10 5.18 27.54
N VAL A 302 18.02 5.30 26.75
CA VAL A 302 16.65 4.96 27.17
C VAL A 302 16.14 3.79 26.34
N VAL A 303 15.87 2.67 27.00
CA VAL A 303 15.39 1.45 26.35
C VAL A 303 13.94 1.18 26.76
N SER A 304 13.06 1.02 25.76
CA SER A 304 11.69 0.56 26.00
C SER A 304 11.68 -0.92 26.34
N SER A 305 11.02 -1.26 27.44
CA SER A 305 10.81 -2.63 27.90
C SER A 305 9.41 -3.10 27.55
N TYR A 306 9.29 -4.31 26.99
CA TYR A 306 8.02 -4.97 26.73
C TYR A 306 7.63 -5.88 27.89
N ASN A 307 6.47 -5.62 28.50
CA ASN A 307 5.90 -6.50 29.52
C ASN A 307 5.01 -7.56 28.87
N ALA A 308 5.55 -8.77 28.67
CA ALA A 308 4.81 -9.87 28.03
C ALA A 308 3.60 -10.36 28.84
N THR A 309 3.58 -10.16 30.16
CA THR A 309 2.46 -10.56 31.02
C THR A 309 1.26 -9.65 30.83
N ALA A 310 1.47 -8.34 30.75
CA ALA A 310 0.40 -7.34 30.58
C ALA A 310 0.15 -6.96 29.12
N VAL A 311 1.09 -7.24 28.23
CA VAL A 311 1.10 -6.88 26.80
C VAL A 311 1.06 -5.35 26.63
N VAL A 312 2.03 -4.69 27.24
CA VAL A 312 2.22 -3.22 27.24
C VAL A 312 3.71 -2.90 27.28
N ASN A 313 4.13 -1.80 26.67
CA ASN A 313 5.49 -1.28 26.71
C ASN A 313 5.62 -0.17 27.74
N TYR A 314 6.82 -0.03 28.32
CA TYR A 314 7.13 1.09 29.19
C TYR A 314 8.62 1.44 29.17
N PHE A 315 8.97 2.61 29.70
CA PHE A 315 10.35 3.00 29.99
C PHE A 315 10.38 4.01 31.12
N THR A 316 11.58 4.21 31.68
CA THR A 316 11.84 5.20 32.72
C THR A 316 12.95 6.14 32.26
N VAL A 317 12.78 7.44 32.46
CA VAL A 317 13.78 8.48 32.17
C VAL A 317 14.10 9.26 33.44
N ALA A 318 15.38 9.60 33.61
CA ALA A 318 15.90 10.38 34.73
C ALA A 318 15.52 9.82 36.13
N SER A 319 15.21 8.52 36.20
CA SER A 319 14.72 7.82 37.41
C SER A 319 13.44 8.38 38.03
N THR A 320 12.76 9.35 37.38
CA THR A 320 11.57 10.03 37.92
C THR A 320 10.39 10.04 36.96
N THR A 321 10.61 9.84 35.66
CA THR A 321 9.53 9.87 34.67
C THR A 321 9.31 8.46 34.14
N TRP A 322 8.15 7.88 34.45
CA TRP A 322 7.75 6.56 33.96
C TRP A 322 6.67 6.70 32.91
N VAL A 323 6.87 6.10 31.73
CA VAL A 323 5.95 6.21 30.60
C VAL A 323 5.52 4.82 30.17
N ASN A 324 4.22 4.59 29.98
CA ASN A 324 3.69 3.33 29.44
C ASN A 324 2.77 3.57 28.24
N PHE A 325 2.83 2.67 27.25
CA PHE A 325 2.19 2.78 25.94
C PHE A 325 2.18 1.43 25.21
N ASP A 326 1.51 1.33 24.07
CA ASP A 326 1.63 0.16 23.18
C ASP A 326 2.66 0.39 22.07
N ASP A 327 3.68 -0.46 21.98
CA ASP A 327 4.58 -0.53 20.81
C ASP A 327 4.17 -1.69 19.88
N VAL A 328 4.96 -1.91 18.83
CA VAL A 328 4.71 -2.88 17.76
C VAL A 328 4.33 -4.27 18.29
N GLU A 329 5.05 -4.79 19.28
CA GLU A 329 4.81 -6.11 19.86
C GLU A 329 3.45 -6.19 20.57
N ALA A 330 3.12 -5.18 21.37
CA ALA A 330 1.84 -5.11 22.08
C ALA A 330 0.66 -5.01 21.10
N VAL A 331 0.78 -4.19 20.05
CA VAL A 331 -0.25 -4.08 19.00
C VAL A 331 -0.46 -5.42 18.29
N LYS A 332 0.61 -6.12 17.89
CA LYS A 332 0.51 -7.43 17.22
C LYS A 332 -0.19 -8.47 18.09
N GLU A 333 0.15 -8.52 19.38
CA GLU A 333 -0.44 -9.47 20.32
C GLU A 333 -1.93 -9.16 20.58
N LYS A 334 -2.31 -7.88 20.69
CA LYS A 334 -3.72 -7.46 20.86
C LYS A 334 -4.58 -7.74 19.63
N VAL A 335 -4.03 -7.57 18.42
CA VAL A 335 -4.72 -7.95 17.17
C VAL A 335 -4.87 -9.48 17.08
N SER A 336 -3.84 -10.22 17.48
CA SER A 336 -3.89 -11.69 17.57
C SER A 336 -4.93 -12.16 18.58
N TYR A 337 -5.01 -11.50 19.73
CA TYR A 337 -6.04 -11.73 20.73
C TYR A 337 -7.44 -11.55 20.16
N ALA A 338 -7.69 -10.45 19.43
CA ALA A 338 -8.99 -10.16 18.84
C ALA A 338 -9.46 -11.30 17.91
N LYS A 339 -8.56 -11.78 17.04
CA LYS A 339 -8.83 -12.91 16.14
C LYS A 339 -9.09 -14.19 16.91
N LYS A 340 -8.20 -14.56 17.84
CA LYS A 340 -8.31 -15.79 18.64
C LYS A 340 -9.58 -15.85 19.47
N ASN A 341 -10.08 -14.69 19.87
CA ASN A 341 -11.30 -14.54 20.67
C ASN A 341 -12.56 -14.31 19.81
N GLY A 342 -12.48 -14.40 18.48
CA GLY A 342 -13.64 -14.21 17.60
C GLY A 342 -14.26 -12.82 17.70
N LEU A 343 -13.44 -11.80 17.99
CA LEU A 343 -13.86 -10.41 17.91
C LEU A 343 -14.04 -10.00 16.44
N LEU A 344 -14.89 -9.00 16.20
CA LEU A 344 -15.16 -8.49 14.86
C LEU A 344 -13.96 -7.77 14.23
N GLY A 345 -13.08 -7.20 15.05
CA GLY A 345 -11.95 -6.41 14.56
C GLY A 345 -11.21 -5.61 15.63
N TYR A 346 -10.48 -4.58 15.20
CA TYR A 346 -9.88 -3.55 16.06
C TYR A 346 -10.25 -2.13 15.62
N ASN A 347 -10.15 -1.17 16.54
CA ASN A 347 -10.34 0.25 16.33
C ASN A 347 -9.21 1.05 16.98
N VAL A 348 -8.57 1.94 16.22
CA VAL A 348 -7.44 2.74 16.69
C VAL A 348 -7.88 4.11 17.23
N PHE A 349 -7.37 4.51 18.40
CA PHE A 349 -7.48 5.87 18.94
C PHE A 349 -6.07 6.45 19.21
N GLN A 350 -5.49 7.23 18.31
CA GLN A 350 -6.04 7.69 17.04
C GLN A 350 -4.99 7.69 15.94
N VAL A 351 -5.42 7.65 14.68
CA VAL A 351 -4.53 7.34 13.55
C VAL A 351 -3.40 8.36 13.39
N GLY A 352 -3.65 9.63 13.74
CA GLY A 352 -2.66 10.71 13.67
C GLY A 352 -1.55 10.68 14.72
N ASN A 353 -1.65 9.77 15.68
CA ASN A 353 -0.64 9.60 16.70
C ASN A 353 0.42 8.54 16.32
N ASP A 354 0.20 7.75 15.27
CA ASP A 354 1.16 6.73 14.83
C ASP A 354 2.49 7.36 14.35
N ASP A 355 3.62 6.69 14.55
CA ASP A 355 4.93 7.10 14.01
C ASP A 355 5.10 6.45 12.63
N ASN A 356 4.85 7.23 11.58
CA ASN A 356 4.99 6.77 10.20
C ASN A 356 4.18 5.51 9.88
N TRP A 357 3.01 5.34 10.50
CA TRP A 357 2.09 4.19 10.32
C TRP A 357 2.68 2.84 10.74
N VAL A 358 3.64 2.83 11.66
CA VAL A 358 4.31 1.59 12.09
C VAL A 358 3.37 0.68 12.86
N LEU A 359 2.53 1.24 13.74
CA LEU A 359 1.58 0.45 14.52
C LEU A 359 0.45 -0.07 13.62
N SER A 360 -0.07 0.76 12.71
CA SER A 360 -1.11 0.33 11.76
C SER A 360 -0.62 -0.73 10.78
N ARG A 361 0.64 -0.68 10.34
CA ARG A 361 1.25 -1.76 9.55
C ARG A 361 1.42 -3.04 10.37
N ALA A 362 1.90 -2.93 11.61
CA ALA A 362 2.04 -4.07 12.50
C ALA A 362 0.70 -4.80 12.72
N ALA A 363 -0.39 -4.05 12.90
CA ALA A 363 -1.73 -4.62 12.98
C ALA A 363 -2.17 -5.34 11.68
N GLN A 364 -1.84 -4.78 10.52
CA GLN A 364 -2.12 -5.39 9.21
C GLN A 364 -1.31 -6.68 8.97
N GLU A 365 -0.04 -6.71 9.35
CA GLU A 365 0.85 -7.86 9.17
C GLU A 365 0.28 -9.14 9.81
N VAL A 366 -0.31 -9.05 11.01
CA VAL A 366 -0.97 -10.16 11.70
C VAL A 366 -2.14 -10.74 10.90
N LEU A 367 -2.80 -9.92 10.07
CA LEU A 367 -3.91 -10.36 9.23
C LEU A 367 -3.40 -11.00 7.93
N ASP A 368 -2.31 -10.49 7.38
CA ASP A 368 -1.73 -10.97 6.12
C ASP A 368 -1.08 -12.35 6.26
N GLU A 369 -0.39 -12.63 7.37
CA GLU A 369 0.22 -13.95 7.65
C GLU A 369 -0.82 -15.08 7.59
N ASP A 370 -2.00 -14.85 8.17
CA ASP A 370 -3.10 -15.82 8.15
C ASP A 370 -3.79 -15.92 6.79
N HIS A 371 -3.92 -14.82 6.04
CA HIS A 371 -4.44 -14.89 4.68
C HIS A 371 -3.56 -15.78 3.79
N HIS A 372 -2.23 -15.73 3.98
CA HIS A 372 -1.31 -16.64 3.31
C HIS A 372 -1.46 -18.09 3.78
N HIS A 373 -1.67 -18.34 5.07
CA HIS A 373 -1.90 -19.69 5.61
C HIS A 373 -3.23 -20.28 5.11
N ASN A 374 -4.33 -19.55 5.23
CA ASN A 374 -5.66 -19.98 4.80
C ASN A 374 -5.75 -20.20 3.30
N ARG A 375 -5.12 -19.35 2.49
CA ARG A 375 -5.02 -19.55 1.03
C ARG A 375 -4.23 -20.81 0.70
N ARG A 376 -3.15 -21.11 1.42
CA ARG A 376 -2.41 -22.38 1.26
C ARG A 376 -3.27 -23.58 1.65
N LEU A 377 -3.99 -23.51 2.78
CA LEU A 377 -4.87 -24.59 3.24
C LEU A 377 -6.01 -24.84 2.24
N LEU A 378 -6.65 -23.79 1.72
CA LEU A 378 -7.69 -23.88 0.69
C LEU A 378 -7.16 -24.56 -0.58
N ILE A 379 -5.94 -24.20 -1.02
CA ILE A 379 -5.29 -24.84 -2.17
C ILE A 379 -5.04 -26.34 -1.88
N ILE A 380 -4.57 -26.68 -0.68
CA ILE A 380 -4.36 -28.08 -0.27
C ILE A 380 -5.68 -28.86 -0.29
N VAL A 381 -6.75 -28.32 0.30
CA VAL A 381 -8.08 -28.96 0.32
C VAL A 381 -8.64 -29.13 -1.09
N LEU A 382 -8.51 -28.14 -1.96
CA LEU A 382 -8.95 -28.24 -3.36
C LEU A 382 -8.16 -29.31 -4.14
N LEU A 383 -6.87 -29.46 -3.88
CA LEU A 383 -6.03 -30.49 -4.50
C LEU A 383 -6.33 -31.89 -3.96
N THR A 384 -6.57 -32.05 -2.66
CA THR A 384 -6.92 -33.35 -2.05
C THR A 384 -8.32 -33.80 -2.48
N THR A 385 -9.29 -32.89 -2.54
CA THR A 385 -10.63 -33.21 -3.04
C THR A 385 -10.62 -33.61 -4.52
N LEU A 386 -9.86 -32.89 -5.35
CA LEU A 386 -9.70 -33.24 -6.77
C LEU A 386 -9.06 -34.62 -6.97
N THR A 387 -8.03 -34.95 -6.18
CA THR A 387 -7.35 -36.25 -6.28
C THR A 387 -8.23 -37.42 -5.82
N ILE A 388 -9.00 -37.25 -4.73
CA ILE A 388 -9.96 -38.25 -4.26
C ILE A 388 -11.06 -38.47 -5.31
N ALA A 389 -11.59 -37.40 -5.92
CA ALA A 389 -12.60 -37.51 -6.98
C ALA A 389 -12.06 -38.28 -8.20
N LEU A 390 -10.79 -38.08 -8.55
CA LEU A 390 -10.14 -38.75 -9.67
C LEU A 390 -9.93 -40.25 -9.40
N LEU A 391 -9.52 -40.60 -8.17
CA LEU A 391 -9.38 -41.99 -7.73
C LEU A 391 -10.74 -42.72 -7.69
N LEU A 392 -11.78 -42.07 -7.17
CA LEU A 392 -13.15 -42.62 -7.19
C LEU A 392 -13.66 -42.82 -8.63
N GLY A 393 -13.37 -41.88 -9.53
CA GLY A 393 -13.68 -42.02 -10.96
C GLY A 393 -12.99 -43.22 -11.61
N ILE A 394 -11.73 -43.48 -11.25
CA ILE A 394 -10.97 -44.65 -11.75
C ILE A 394 -11.55 -45.96 -11.20
N VAL A 395 -11.88 -46.01 -9.90
CA VAL A 395 -12.49 -47.20 -9.27
C VAL A 395 -13.86 -47.49 -9.88
N LEU A 396 -14.68 -46.45 -10.11
CA LEU A 396 -15.94 -46.57 -10.84
C LEU A 396 -15.72 -47.05 -12.27
N CYS A 397 -14.73 -46.54 -13.00
CA CYS A 397 -14.40 -47.02 -14.34
C CYS A 397 -13.97 -48.50 -14.34
N TYR A 398 -13.27 -48.96 -13.31
CA TYR A 398 -12.86 -50.35 -13.16
C TYR A 398 -14.04 -51.28 -12.84
N TYR A 399 -15.01 -50.80 -12.06
CA TYR A 399 -16.23 -51.53 -11.76
C TYR A 399 -17.20 -51.61 -12.95
N TYR A 400 -17.23 -50.57 -13.78
CA TYR A 400 -18.02 -50.54 -15.01
C TYR A 400 -17.30 -51.15 -16.23
N GLN A 401 -16.08 -51.65 -16.07
CA GLN A 401 -15.33 -52.38 -17.10
C GLN A 401 -15.87 -53.79 -17.42
N GLY A 402 -17.05 -54.16 -16.88
CA GLY A 402 -17.83 -55.30 -17.35
C GLY A 402 -18.70 -55.04 -18.59
N THR A 403 -18.88 -53.80 -19.05
CA THR A 403 -19.87 -53.46 -20.11
C THR A 403 -19.43 -52.28 -21.01
N VAL A 404 -18.24 -52.35 -21.60
CA VAL A 404 -17.63 -51.23 -22.37
C VAL A 404 -17.77 -51.37 -23.88
N THR A 405 -18.94 -51.01 -24.43
CA THR A 405 -19.06 -50.77 -25.90
C THR A 405 -19.85 -49.51 -26.29
N THR A 406 -20.58 -48.86 -25.37
CA THR A 406 -21.47 -47.72 -25.73
C THR A 406 -20.85 -46.33 -25.46
N ILE A 407 -19.96 -46.19 -24.46
CA ILE A 407 -19.42 -44.89 -24.03
C ILE A 407 -18.38 -44.32 -25.03
N THR A 408 -17.62 -45.16 -25.72
CA THR A 408 -16.61 -44.73 -26.70
C THR A 408 -17.25 -44.01 -27.90
N ARG A 409 -18.47 -44.42 -28.29
CA ARG A 409 -19.26 -43.80 -29.38
C ARG A 409 -19.85 -42.45 -28.97
N LEU A 410 -20.21 -42.31 -27.69
CA LEU A 410 -20.76 -41.07 -27.14
C LEU A 410 -19.66 -40.01 -26.92
N ILE A 411 -18.47 -40.43 -26.46
CA ILE A 411 -17.31 -39.53 -26.31
C ILE A 411 -16.81 -39.06 -27.68
N TYR A 412 -16.84 -39.89 -28.72
CA TYR A 412 -16.50 -39.48 -30.09
C TYR A 412 -17.53 -38.50 -30.67
N LYS A 413 -18.84 -38.71 -30.42
CA LYS A 413 -19.92 -37.78 -30.83
C LYS A 413 -19.86 -36.45 -30.07
N LEU A 414 -19.56 -36.47 -28.76
CA LEU A 414 -19.42 -35.27 -27.94
C LEU A 414 -18.15 -34.48 -28.28
N ARG A 415 -17.08 -35.15 -28.72
CA ARG A 415 -15.84 -34.50 -29.20
C ARG A 415 -16.00 -33.82 -30.56
N ILE A 416 -16.93 -34.30 -31.39
CA ILE A 416 -17.33 -33.66 -32.65
C ILE A 416 -18.32 -32.51 -32.39
N TYR A 417 -19.24 -32.65 -31.43
CA TYR A 417 -20.16 -31.57 -31.02
C TYR A 417 -19.44 -30.41 -30.32
N LEU A 418 -18.39 -30.69 -29.54
CA LEU A 418 -17.55 -29.68 -28.88
C LEU A 418 -16.46 -29.08 -29.79
N SER A 419 -16.37 -29.50 -31.06
CA SER A 419 -15.44 -28.91 -32.04
C SER A 419 -16.13 -28.28 -33.26
N ALA A 420 -17.44 -28.08 -33.21
CA ALA A 420 -18.20 -27.39 -34.26
C ALA A 420 -19.16 -26.38 -33.61
N GLY A 421 -18.74 -25.12 -33.58
CA GLY A 421 -19.49 -23.98 -33.02
C GLY A 421 -18.65 -22.70 -32.96
N GLU A 422 -18.24 -22.19 -34.13
CA GLU A 422 -18.20 -20.74 -34.44
C GLU A 422 -19.68 -20.31 -34.61
N GLU A 423 -20.24 -19.19 -34.17
CA GLU A 423 -19.82 -17.90 -33.61
C GLU A 423 -20.92 -17.46 -32.62
N ASP A 424 -20.57 -16.73 -31.56
CA ASP A 424 -21.23 -15.44 -31.28
C ASP A 424 -20.46 -14.65 -30.21
N LEU A 425 -20.30 -13.36 -30.51
CA LEU A 425 -19.52 -12.35 -29.79
C LEU A 425 -20.29 -11.80 -28.56
N ASN A 426 -19.51 -11.34 -27.57
CA ASN A 426 -19.78 -10.35 -26.49
C ASN A 426 -19.55 -10.94 -25.07
N GLY A 427 -18.70 -10.36 -24.21
CA GLY A 427 -17.89 -9.15 -24.32
C GLY A 427 -17.04 -8.86 -23.08
N ASN A 428 -16.22 -7.81 -23.24
CA ASN A 428 -15.56 -6.93 -22.26
C ASN A 428 -14.36 -7.45 -21.43
N ASP A 429 -13.14 -7.17 -21.91
CA ASP A 429 -12.34 -5.98 -21.47
C ASP A 429 -10.83 -6.03 -21.88
N SER A 430 -10.47 -6.68 -23.01
CA SER A 430 -9.11 -6.53 -23.59
C SER A 430 -9.06 -6.85 -25.09
N ASP A 431 -8.40 -6.00 -25.89
CA ASP A 431 -8.20 -6.14 -27.36
C ASP A 431 -7.29 -7.33 -27.80
N LEU A 432 -7.09 -8.33 -26.95
CA LEU A 432 -6.12 -9.40 -27.16
C LEU A 432 -6.71 -10.61 -27.88
N ILE A 433 -6.03 -11.08 -28.94
CA ILE A 433 -6.43 -12.26 -29.71
C ILE A 433 -5.82 -13.53 -29.10
N VAL A 434 -6.63 -14.56 -28.89
CA VAL A 434 -6.15 -15.90 -28.51
C VAL A 434 -5.74 -16.67 -29.77
N PHE A 435 -4.45 -16.94 -29.93
CA PHE A 435 -3.92 -17.67 -31.09
C PHE A 435 -3.84 -19.18 -30.84
N SER A 436 -4.17 -19.98 -31.86
CA SER A 436 -3.92 -21.41 -31.81
C SER A 436 -2.42 -21.71 -31.97
N TYR A 437 -1.91 -22.69 -31.22
CA TYR A 437 -0.51 -23.13 -31.35
C TYR A 437 -0.15 -23.56 -32.79
N LEU A 438 -1.09 -24.20 -33.49
CA LEU A 438 -0.88 -24.62 -34.89
C LEU A 438 -0.72 -23.42 -35.81
N THR A 439 -1.52 -22.37 -35.61
CA THR A 439 -1.40 -21.12 -36.36
C THR A 439 -0.01 -20.51 -36.19
N LEU A 440 0.49 -20.44 -34.96
CA LEU A 440 1.81 -19.87 -34.67
C LEU A 440 2.96 -20.78 -35.13
N LYS A 441 2.79 -22.09 -35.01
CA LYS A 441 3.74 -23.08 -35.54
C LYS A 441 3.88 -22.93 -37.05
N VAL A 442 2.78 -22.76 -37.80
CA VAL A 442 2.85 -22.51 -39.25
C VAL A 442 3.45 -21.13 -39.52
N ALA A 443 2.98 -20.08 -38.82
CA ALA A 443 3.43 -18.71 -39.04
C ALA A 443 4.95 -18.53 -38.85
N THR A 444 5.54 -19.27 -37.90
CA THR A 444 6.97 -19.23 -37.57
C THR A 444 7.81 -20.27 -38.33
N ASN A 445 7.24 -20.96 -39.31
CA ASN A 445 7.86 -22.10 -40.00
C ASN A 445 8.41 -23.16 -39.03
N ASN A 446 7.54 -23.64 -38.14
CA ASN A 446 7.87 -24.58 -37.07
C ASN A 446 8.94 -24.06 -36.08
N PHE A 447 8.91 -22.76 -35.76
CA PHE A 447 9.91 -22.11 -34.90
C PHE A 447 11.34 -22.34 -35.41
N SER A 448 11.57 -22.16 -36.71
CA SER A 448 12.86 -22.44 -37.34
C SER A 448 13.94 -21.45 -36.88
N LYS A 449 15.21 -21.87 -36.94
CA LYS A 449 16.35 -21.03 -36.55
C LYS A 449 16.51 -19.81 -37.45
N GLU A 450 16.13 -19.94 -38.71
CA GLU A 450 16.16 -18.87 -39.72
C GLU A 450 15.20 -17.73 -39.37
N ASN A 451 14.12 -18.03 -38.62
CA ASN A 451 13.17 -17.04 -38.13
C ASN A 451 13.51 -16.52 -36.73
N LYS A 452 14.63 -16.92 -36.12
CA LYS A 452 15.01 -16.45 -34.78
C LYS A 452 15.41 -14.97 -34.84
N LEU A 453 14.73 -14.14 -34.06
CA LEU A 453 15.01 -12.71 -33.93
C LEU A 453 15.99 -12.41 -32.78
N GLY A 454 15.91 -13.19 -31.70
CA GLY A 454 16.76 -13.02 -30.51
C GLY A 454 16.45 -14.06 -29.43
N GLU A 455 17.33 -14.16 -28.44
CA GLU A 455 17.18 -15.01 -27.26
C GLU A 455 17.81 -14.33 -26.05
N GLY A 456 17.15 -14.44 -24.90
CA GLY A 456 17.66 -13.97 -23.61
C GLY A 456 17.19 -14.88 -22.47
N GLY A 457 17.38 -14.45 -21.22
CA GLY A 457 17.03 -15.24 -20.02
C GLY A 457 15.56 -15.66 -19.93
N PHE A 458 14.67 -14.99 -20.68
CA PHE A 458 13.22 -15.19 -20.64
C PHE A 458 12.67 -16.02 -21.81
N GLY A 459 13.52 -16.41 -22.76
CA GLY A 459 13.15 -17.28 -23.88
C GLY A 459 13.58 -16.75 -25.25
N VAL A 460 13.04 -17.38 -26.29
CA VAL A 460 13.43 -17.15 -27.68
C VAL A 460 12.31 -16.42 -28.42
N VAL A 461 12.67 -15.41 -29.22
CA VAL A 461 11.73 -14.66 -30.06
C VAL A 461 11.90 -15.07 -31.52
N TYR A 462 10.78 -15.38 -32.17
CA TYR A 462 10.73 -15.78 -33.59
C TYR A 462 9.93 -14.78 -34.41
N LYS A 463 10.35 -14.51 -35.64
CA LYS A 463 9.54 -13.86 -36.66
C LYS A 463 8.49 -14.84 -37.15
N GLY A 464 7.26 -14.37 -37.29
CA GLY A 464 6.18 -15.12 -37.90
C GLY A 464 5.43 -14.28 -38.93
N LYS A 465 4.76 -14.95 -39.87
CA LYS A 465 3.86 -14.33 -40.84
C LYS A 465 2.49 -15.02 -40.78
N LEU A 466 1.44 -14.27 -40.42
CA LEU A 466 0.07 -14.78 -40.37
C LEU A 466 -0.52 -14.93 -41.78
N ARG A 467 -1.63 -15.68 -41.90
CA ARG A 467 -2.27 -15.99 -43.21
C ARG A 467 -2.68 -14.75 -44.02
N LYS A 468 -3.01 -13.64 -43.35
CA LYS A 468 -3.33 -12.35 -43.98
C LYS A 468 -2.09 -11.50 -44.32
N GLY A 469 -0.89 -12.06 -44.21
CA GLY A 469 0.37 -11.38 -44.53
C GLY A 469 0.99 -10.55 -43.40
N GLN A 470 0.27 -10.35 -42.29
CA GLN A 470 0.75 -9.61 -41.12
C GLN A 470 1.99 -10.28 -40.50
N GLU A 471 3.07 -9.51 -40.35
CA GLU A 471 4.27 -9.95 -39.64
C GLU A 471 4.11 -9.78 -38.13
N ILE A 472 4.56 -10.77 -37.36
CA ILE A 472 4.46 -10.83 -35.90
C ILE A 472 5.78 -11.28 -35.28
N ALA A 473 6.00 -10.89 -34.02
CA ALA A 473 7.06 -11.43 -33.18
C ALA A 473 6.46 -12.39 -32.14
N VAL A 474 6.89 -13.64 -32.14
CA VAL A 474 6.40 -14.70 -31.24
C VAL A 474 7.46 -15.00 -30.19
N LYS A 475 7.26 -14.52 -28.97
CA LYS A 475 8.12 -14.81 -27.81
C LYS A 475 7.67 -16.13 -27.19
N ARG A 476 8.55 -17.12 -27.23
CA ARG A 476 8.36 -18.46 -26.65
C ARG A 476 9.08 -18.54 -25.32
N LEU A 477 8.32 -18.56 -24.23
CA LEU A 477 8.87 -18.56 -22.88
C LEU A 477 9.49 -19.92 -22.53
N SER A 478 10.56 -19.89 -21.73
CA SER A 478 11.30 -21.10 -21.33
C SER A 478 10.43 -22.06 -20.50
N LYS A 479 10.60 -23.37 -20.73
CA LYS A 479 9.81 -24.44 -20.07
C LYS A 479 10.22 -24.75 -18.64
N THR A 480 11.46 -24.42 -18.25
CA THR A 480 12.08 -24.86 -16.99
C THR A 480 11.97 -23.83 -15.86
N SER A 481 11.45 -22.64 -16.13
CA SER A 481 11.45 -21.55 -15.15
C SER A 481 10.06 -21.31 -14.54
N LYS A 482 9.94 -21.44 -13.21
CA LYS A 482 8.75 -20.99 -12.45
C LYS A 482 8.46 -19.50 -12.68
N GLN A 483 9.51 -18.72 -12.98
CA GLN A 483 9.45 -17.30 -13.26
C GLN A 483 8.73 -16.98 -14.59
N GLY A 484 8.85 -17.82 -15.61
CA GLY A 484 8.21 -17.59 -16.91
C GLY A 484 6.67 -17.66 -16.89
N LEU A 485 6.05 -18.21 -15.85
CA LEU A 485 4.59 -18.14 -15.68
C LEU A 485 4.13 -16.81 -15.08
N GLU A 486 4.90 -16.25 -14.14
CA GLU A 486 4.59 -14.97 -13.50
C GLU A 486 4.78 -13.83 -14.50
N GLU A 487 5.88 -13.84 -15.26
CA GLU A 487 6.14 -12.90 -16.34
C GLU A 487 5.04 -12.96 -17.41
N PHE A 488 4.65 -14.17 -17.83
CA PHE A 488 3.56 -14.35 -18.79
C PHE A 488 2.25 -13.70 -18.32
N LYS A 489 1.88 -13.91 -17.04
CA LYS A 489 0.68 -13.30 -16.46
C LYS A 489 0.82 -11.79 -16.36
N ASN A 490 2.00 -11.30 -16.01
CA ASN A 490 2.28 -9.89 -15.85
C ASN A 490 2.21 -9.14 -17.19
N GLU A 491 2.82 -9.67 -18.25
CA GLU A 491 2.76 -9.08 -19.60
C GLU A 491 1.33 -9.01 -20.14
N ILE A 492 0.52 -10.05 -19.89
CA ILE A 492 -0.91 -10.05 -20.26
C ILE A 492 -1.70 -9.02 -19.43
N ALA A 493 -1.50 -8.99 -18.11
CA ALA A 493 -2.21 -8.07 -17.22
C ALA A 493 -1.89 -6.59 -17.50
N LEU A 494 -0.64 -6.29 -17.87
CA LEU A 494 -0.20 -4.93 -18.20
C LEU A 494 -0.78 -4.45 -19.53
N THR A 495 -0.93 -5.32 -20.52
CA THR A 495 -1.48 -4.92 -21.83
C THR A 495 -2.96 -4.55 -21.77
N ALA A 496 -3.73 -5.16 -20.85
CA ALA A 496 -5.10 -4.73 -20.58
C ALA A 496 -5.18 -3.28 -20.07
N ARG A 497 -4.05 -2.71 -19.60
CA ARG A 497 -3.99 -1.39 -18.94
C ARG A 497 -3.09 -0.37 -19.64
N LEU A 498 -2.17 -0.80 -20.50
CA LEU A 498 -1.13 0.03 -21.11
C LEU A 498 -1.21 -0.05 -22.64
N GLN A 499 -1.91 0.91 -23.25
CA GLN A 499 -1.87 1.15 -24.69
C GLN A 499 -1.24 2.53 -24.94
N HIS A 500 -0.03 2.55 -25.49
CA HIS A 500 0.68 3.80 -25.78
C HIS A 500 1.55 3.65 -27.03
N VAL A 501 1.72 4.72 -27.79
CA VAL A 501 2.46 4.72 -29.08
C VAL A 501 3.93 4.32 -28.92
N ASN A 502 4.55 4.61 -27.78
CA ASN A 502 5.92 4.24 -27.43
C ASN A 502 6.05 2.92 -26.64
N LEU A 503 5.04 2.06 -26.65
CA LEU A 503 5.14 0.69 -26.11
C LEU A 503 4.91 -0.31 -27.23
N VAL A 504 5.64 -1.43 -27.19
CA VAL A 504 5.45 -2.51 -28.16
C VAL A 504 4.13 -3.21 -27.89
N ARG A 505 3.24 -3.17 -28.88
CA ARG A 505 1.88 -3.70 -28.76
C ARG A 505 1.89 -5.22 -28.70
N LEU A 506 1.36 -5.76 -27.60
CA LEU A 506 1.00 -7.18 -27.52
C LEU A 506 -0.32 -7.39 -28.28
N LEU A 507 -0.28 -8.24 -29.30
CA LEU A 507 -1.40 -8.57 -30.18
C LEU A 507 -2.24 -9.72 -29.63
N GLY A 508 -1.63 -10.59 -28.83
CA GLY A 508 -2.29 -11.80 -28.35
C GLY A 508 -1.37 -12.76 -27.64
N TYR A 509 -1.94 -13.91 -27.25
CA TYR A 509 -1.22 -14.97 -26.54
C TYR A 509 -1.68 -16.36 -26.97
N CYS A 510 -0.89 -17.38 -26.66
CA CYS A 510 -1.26 -18.78 -26.83
C CYS A 510 -0.89 -19.59 -25.59
N THR A 511 -1.87 -20.31 -25.05
CA THR A 511 -1.70 -21.29 -23.97
C THR A 511 -2.13 -22.67 -24.48
N LYS A 512 -1.18 -23.58 -24.71
CA LYS A 512 -1.50 -24.98 -25.08
C LYS A 512 -0.56 -25.94 -24.36
N LYS A 513 -1.12 -26.79 -23.48
CA LYS A 513 -0.38 -27.73 -22.61
C LYS A 513 0.71 -27.01 -21.78
N TYR A 514 1.96 -27.08 -22.22
CA TYR A 514 3.15 -26.51 -21.56
C TYR A 514 3.75 -25.31 -22.31
N GLU A 515 3.20 -24.94 -23.47
CA GLU A 515 3.69 -23.83 -24.27
C GLU A 515 2.98 -22.53 -23.84
N LYS A 516 3.77 -21.51 -23.52
CA LYS A 516 3.33 -20.14 -23.25
C LYS A 516 3.98 -19.23 -24.28
N LEU A 517 3.17 -18.68 -25.18
CA LEU A 517 3.63 -17.82 -26.26
C LEU A 517 2.97 -16.45 -26.15
N LEU A 518 3.75 -15.39 -26.28
CA LEU A 518 3.30 -14.01 -26.39
C LEU A 518 3.55 -13.51 -27.80
N ILE A 519 2.59 -12.78 -28.36
CA ILE A 519 2.58 -12.36 -29.76
C ILE A 519 2.56 -10.84 -29.79
N TYR A 520 3.64 -10.24 -30.28
CA TYR A 520 3.79 -8.80 -30.42
C TYR A 520 3.73 -8.38 -31.89
N GLU A 521 3.53 -7.08 -32.11
CA GLU A 521 3.85 -6.48 -33.40
C GLU A 521 5.32 -6.72 -33.76
N TYR A 522 5.60 -6.95 -35.04
CA TYR A 522 6.97 -7.08 -35.52
C TYR A 522 7.59 -5.69 -35.72
N LEU A 523 8.75 -5.45 -35.12
CA LEU A 523 9.52 -4.21 -35.31
C LEU A 523 10.65 -4.45 -36.33
N PRO A 524 10.61 -3.82 -37.51
CA PRO A 524 11.59 -4.07 -38.58
C PRO A 524 12.98 -3.51 -38.27
N ASN A 525 13.05 -2.48 -37.42
CA ASN A 525 14.30 -1.77 -37.13
C ASN A 525 15.17 -2.45 -36.06
N LYS A 526 14.80 -3.61 -35.49
CA LYS A 526 15.56 -4.28 -34.42
C LYS A 526 15.77 -3.40 -33.17
N SER A 527 16.60 -3.84 -32.22
CA SER A 527 16.84 -3.17 -30.93
C SER A 527 17.89 -2.06 -31.04
N LEU A 528 17.87 -1.11 -30.11
CA LEU A 528 18.89 -0.07 -30.00
C LEU A 528 20.30 -0.65 -29.75
N ASP A 529 20.41 -1.72 -28.94
CA ASP A 529 21.67 -2.46 -28.70
C ASP A 529 22.30 -2.94 -30.02
N HIS A 530 21.50 -3.36 -31.00
CA HIS A 530 21.98 -3.81 -32.31
C HIS A 530 22.74 -2.72 -33.06
N PHE A 531 22.36 -1.45 -32.87
CA PHE A 531 23.03 -0.34 -33.52
C PHE A 531 24.13 0.27 -32.66
N LEU A 532 23.89 0.46 -31.35
CA LEU A 532 24.87 1.13 -30.48
C LEU A 532 26.20 0.37 -30.41
N PHE A 533 26.18 -0.96 -30.44
CA PHE A 533 27.36 -1.76 -30.14
C PHE A 533 27.85 -2.66 -31.27
N ASP A 534 27.21 -2.63 -32.44
CA ASP A 534 27.79 -3.21 -33.65
C ASP A 534 28.64 -2.12 -34.33
N PRO A 535 29.97 -2.27 -34.43
CA PRO A 535 30.86 -1.23 -34.95
C PRO A 535 30.53 -0.76 -36.38
N ARG A 536 29.84 -1.59 -37.17
CA ARG A 536 29.42 -1.23 -38.53
C ARG A 536 28.06 -0.54 -38.57
N LYS A 537 27.24 -0.74 -37.54
CA LYS A 537 25.89 -0.15 -37.43
C LYS A 537 25.87 1.10 -36.55
N SER A 538 26.81 1.26 -35.62
CA SER A 538 26.92 2.44 -34.75
C SER A 538 27.09 3.73 -35.54
N ILE A 539 27.79 3.66 -36.66
CA ILE A 539 27.95 4.73 -37.65
C ILE A 539 26.61 5.22 -38.22
N LEU A 540 25.57 4.37 -38.23
CA LEU A 540 24.23 4.75 -38.70
C LEU A 540 23.46 5.60 -37.68
N LEU A 541 23.91 5.63 -36.41
CA LEU A 541 23.38 6.45 -35.31
C LEU A 541 24.28 7.67 -35.06
N ASP A 542 24.26 8.61 -36.01
CA ASP A 542 24.84 9.95 -35.80
C ASP A 542 24.22 10.68 -34.60
N TRP A 543 24.89 11.74 -34.12
CA TRP A 543 24.43 12.50 -32.94
C TRP A 543 22.99 12.99 -33.08
N ARG A 544 22.61 13.49 -34.26
CA ARG A 544 21.24 13.94 -34.52
C ARG A 544 20.21 12.82 -34.31
N LYS A 545 20.48 11.60 -34.77
CA LYS A 545 19.60 10.45 -34.52
C LYS A 545 19.60 10.02 -33.06
N ARG A 546 20.74 10.07 -32.36
CA ARG A 546 20.80 9.74 -30.92
C ARG A 546 20.04 10.76 -30.08
N VAL A 547 20.16 12.05 -30.38
CA VAL A 547 19.32 13.11 -29.80
C VAL A 547 17.86 12.87 -30.11
N ASN A 548 17.51 12.52 -31.35
CA ASN A 548 16.12 12.19 -31.69
C ASN A 548 15.58 10.95 -30.95
N ILE A 549 16.45 10.03 -30.51
CA ILE A 549 16.05 8.91 -29.65
C ILE A 549 15.83 9.38 -28.19
N ILE A 550 16.54 10.43 -27.76
CA ILE A 550 16.46 11.02 -26.41
C ILE A 550 15.30 12.03 -26.28
N GLU A 551 15.12 12.92 -27.26
CA GLU A 551 14.22 14.10 -27.22
C GLU A 551 12.92 13.92 -28.03
N ASP A 552 12.86 12.91 -28.92
CA ASP A 552 11.77 12.55 -29.84
C ASP A 552 11.19 13.65 -30.74
N HIS A 553 11.61 13.65 -32.01
CA HIS A 553 10.90 14.30 -33.11
C HIS A 553 10.70 13.35 -34.31
N GLU A 554 10.22 12.12 -34.04
CA GLU A 554 9.65 11.11 -34.96
C GLU A 554 10.44 9.78 -35.14
N MET A 555 11.48 9.52 -34.34
CA MET A 555 12.08 8.17 -34.25
C MET A 555 11.66 7.38 -33.00
N ASN A 556 10.44 7.62 -32.52
CA ASN A 556 9.51 6.72 -31.83
C ASN A 556 10.12 5.46 -31.19
N PRO A 557 11.01 5.60 -30.18
CA PRO A 557 11.51 4.44 -29.45
C PRO A 557 10.34 3.75 -28.77
N LYS A 558 10.31 2.41 -28.83
CA LYS A 558 9.30 1.59 -28.15
C LYS A 558 9.92 0.78 -27.03
N ILE A 559 9.33 0.84 -25.84
CA ILE A 559 9.68 -0.01 -24.70
C ILE A 559 8.93 -1.33 -24.82
N SER A 560 9.60 -2.43 -24.51
CA SER A 560 9.05 -3.79 -24.54
C SER A 560 9.54 -4.61 -23.33
N ASP A 561 9.04 -5.84 -23.20
CA ASP A 561 9.43 -6.79 -22.16
C ASP A 561 9.01 -6.36 -20.74
N PHE A 562 7.69 -6.29 -20.55
CA PHE A 562 7.08 -5.85 -19.29
C PHE A 562 6.92 -7.00 -18.29
N GLY A 563 7.54 -8.17 -18.53
CA GLY A 563 7.40 -9.34 -17.67
C GLY A 563 7.80 -9.08 -16.22
N MET A 564 8.70 -8.10 -16.03
CA MET A 564 9.18 -7.66 -14.73
C MET A 564 8.58 -6.34 -14.25
N ALA A 565 7.81 -5.64 -15.08
CA ALA A 565 7.27 -4.33 -14.75
C ALA A 565 6.24 -4.45 -13.62
N ARG A 566 6.28 -3.51 -12.68
CA ARG A 566 5.30 -3.46 -11.59
C ARG A 566 4.47 -2.19 -11.73
N ILE A 567 3.16 -2.35 -11.69
CA ILE A 567 2.25 -1.21 -11.61
C ILE A 567 2.29 -0.71 -10.17
N PHE A 568 2.86 0.47 -9.98
CA PHE A 568 2.69 1.23 -8.75
C PHE A 568 1.33 1.93 -8.78
N GLY A 569 0.58 1.86 -7.68
CA GLY A 569 -0.58 2.73 -7.49
C GLY A 569 -0.12 4.19 -7.37
N LYS A 570 -1.05 5.15 -7.57
CA LYS A 570 -0.77 6.60 -7.56
C LYS A 570 -0.05 7.12 -6.30
N PHE A 571 -0.02 6.34 -5.22
CA PHE A 571 0.58 6.67 -3.92
C PHE A 571 1.67 5.70 -3.46
N ASP A 572 2.00 4.68 -4.26
CA ASP A 572 3.07 3.75 -3.91
C ASP A 572 4.41 4.37 -4.30
N LEU A 573 5.22 4.74 -3.31
CA LEU A 573 6.55 5.34 -3.54
C LEU A 573 7.64 4.27 -3.68
N GLU A 574 7.45 3.10 -3.08
CA GLU A 574 8.38 1.97 -3.11
C GLU A 574 7.69 0.66 -2.71
N ALA A 575 8.27 -0.47 -3.09
CA ALA A 575 7.87 -1.82 -2.72
C ALA A 575 9.11 -2.68 -2.45
N ASN A 576 8.99 -3.77 -1.69
CA ASN A 576 10.10 -4.70 -1.45
C ASN A 576 9.85 -6.04 -2.16
N THR A 577 10.92 -6.69 -2.61
CA THR A 577 10.88 -8.06 -3.12
C THR A 577 12.04 -8.90 -2.57
N SER A 578 11.72 -10.11 -2.12
CA SER A 578 12.70 -11.12 -1.69
C SER A 578 13.45 -11.79 -2.84
N LYS A 579 13.10 -11.47 -4.09
CA LYS A 579 13.71 -12.03 -5.30
C LYS A 579 14.29 -10.91 -6.16
N ILE A 580 15.61 -10.82 -6.17
CA ILE A 580 16.36 -9.88 -7.00
C ILE A 580 16.51 -10.46 -8.41
N VAL A 581 15.92 -9.80 -9.39
CA VAL A 581 15.95 -10.17 -10.80
C VAL A 581 16.04 -8.90 -11.65
N GLY A 582 17.01 -8.86 -12.56
CA GLY A 582 17.24 -7.70 -13.42
C GLY A 582 18.53 -7.86 -14.22
N THR A 583 18.72 -6.99 -15.21
CA THR A 583 19.93 -7.00 -16.04
C THR A 583 21.07 -6.29 -15.32
N TYR A 584 22.15 -7.03 -15.03
CA TYR A 584 23.34 -6.49 -14.37
C TYR A 584 23.82 -5.18 -15.02
N GLY A 585 24.14 -4.19 -14.20
CA GLY A 585 24.50 -2.83 -14.64
C GLY A 585 23.33 -1.84 -14.74
N TYR A 586 22.09 -2.31 -14.93
CA TYR A 586 20.88 -1.48 -14.88
C TYR A 586 20.12 -1.59 -13.55
N VAL A 587 20.58 -2.46 -12.66
CA VAL A 587 19.97 -2.67 -11.35
C VAL A 587 20.61 -1.72 -10.33
N PRO A 588 19.85 -0.85 -9.66
CA PRO A 588 20.38 0.09 -8.68
C PRO A 588 20.74 -0.60 -7.34
N PRO A 589 21.63 0.01 -6.54
CA PRO A 589 22.16 -0.59 -5.31
C PRO A 589 21.08 -0.89 -4.28
N GLU A 590 20.07 -0.05 -4.11
CA GLU A 590 18.99 -0.28 -3.13
C GLU A 590 18.15 -1.52 -3.45
N TYR A 591 17.98 -1.86 -4.73
CA TYR A 591 17.31 -3.09 -5.13
C TYR A 591 18.18 -4.31 -4.86
N VAL A 592 19.48 -4.24 -5.17
CA VAL A 592 20.43 -5.34 -4.93
C VAL A 592 20.65 -5.58 -3.43
N LYS A 593 20.78 -4.52 -2.64
CA LYS A 593 21.13 -4.60 -1.21
C LYS A 593 19.92 -4.88 -0.33
N LYS A 594 18.76 -4.32 -0.66
CA LYS A 594 17.58 -4.30 0.24
C LYS A 594 16.30 -4.86 -0.40
N GLY A 595 16.32 -5.23 -1.68
CA GLY A 595 15.13 -5.68 -2.42
C GLY A 595 14.15 -4.54 -2.73
N ILE A 596 14.55 -3.27 -2.56
CA ILE A 596 13.67 -2.10 -2.72
C ILE A 596 13.50 -1.77 -4.21
N TYR A 597 12.26 -1.69 -4.66
CA TYR A 597 11.85 -1.29 -6.01
C TYR A 597 11.02 -0.01 -5.90
N SER A 598 11.35 1.05 -6.63
CA SER A 598 10.66 2.36 -6.62
C SER A 598 10.74 3.01 -8.00
N PRO A 599 10.03 4.12 -8.29
CA PRO A 599 10.25 4.88 -9.53
C PRO A 599 11.69 5.35 -9.72
N LYS A 600 12.50 5.44 -8.66
CA LYS A 600 13.94 5.76 -8.75
C LYS A 600 14.77 4.65 -9.39
N TYR A 601 14.24 3.43 -9.47
CA TYR A 601 14.81 2.33 -10.24
C TYR A 601 14.82 2.68 -11.74
N ASP A 602 13.70 3.18 -12.25
CA ASP A 602 13.57 3.57 -13.66
C ASP A 602 14.46 4.77 -13.99
N VAL A 603 14.55 5.73 -13.06
CA VAL A 603 15.49 6.87 -13.16
C VAL A 603 16.94 6.37 -13.28
N TYR A 604 17.37 5.45 -12.41
CA TYR A 604 18.70 4.88 -12.47
C TYR A 604 18.96 4.15 -13.80
N SER A 605 18.03 3.29 -14.21
CA SER A 605 18.13 2.54 -15.46
C SER A 605 18.20 3.46 -16.67
N PHE A 606 17.44 4.56 -16.66
CA PHE A 606 17.48 5.60 -17.68
C PHE A 606 18.84 6.31 -17.72
N GLY A 607 19.41 6.67 -16.58
CA GLY A 607 20.74 7.27 -16.49
C GLY A 607 21.83 6.37 -17.11
N VAL A 608 21.80 5.07 -16.79
CA VAL A 608 22.69 4.07 -17.40
C VAL A 608 22.50 4.04 -18.93
N LEU A 609 21.26 3.97 -19.41
CA LEU A 609 20.95 3.95 -20.84
C LEU A 609 21.45 5.22 -21.55
N LEU A 610 21.26 6.39 -20.93
CA LEU A 610 21.70 7.67 -21.49
C LEU A 610 23.22 7.72 -21.62
N LEU A 611 23.97 7.24 -20.62
CA LEU A 611 25.44 7.11 -20.71
C LEU A 611 25.86 6.21 -21.88
N GLN A 612 25.15 5.12 -22.15
CA GLN A 612 25.45 4.24 -23.28
C GLN A 612 25.12 4.89 -24.63
N ILE A 613 24.03 5.66 -24.70
CA ILE A 613 23.65 6.36 -25.93
C ILE A 613 24.72 7.39 -26.31
N ILE A 614 25.25 8.15 -25.35
CA ILE A 614 26.25 9.20 -25.64
C ILE A 614 27.67 8.65 -25.83
N SER A 615 27.98 7.46 -25.30
CA SER A 615 29.36 6.90 -25.35
C SER A 615 29.53 5.70 -26.29
N GLY A 616 28.46 4.99 -26.63
CA GLY A 616 28.55 3.69 -27.30
C GLY A 616 29.21 2.60 -26.46
N LYS A 617 29.41 2.81 -25.15
CA LYS A 617 30.12 1.90 -24.24
C LYS A 617 29.16 0.93 -23.55
N ARG A 618 29.58 -0.33 -23.34
CA ARG A 618 28.80 -1.37 -22.66
C ARG A 618 28.99 -1.32 -21.14
N THR A 619 27.95 -1.67 -20.37
CA THR A 619 28.03 -1.81 -18.91
C THR A 619 28.82 -3.03 -18.45
N SER A 620 28.98 -4.04 -19.32
CA SER A 620 29.70 -5.29 -19.06
C SER A 620 31.22 -5.19 -19.20
N CYS A 621 31.75 -4.01 -19.50
CA CYS A 621 33.17 -3.77 -19.75
C CYS A 621 33.71 -2.76 -18.73
N TYR A 622 35.02 -2.79 -18.53
CA TYR A 622 35.73 -1.83 -17.70
C TYR A 622 36.51 -0.84 -18.57
N TYR A 623 36.73 0.36 -18.04
CA TYR A 623 37.31 1.49 -18.75
C TYR A 623 38.37 2.21 -17.90
N GLY A 624 38.95 3.27 -18.48
CA GLY A 624 40.04 4.03 -17.88
C GLY A 624 41.42 3.47 -18.23
N THR A 625 42.46 4.18 -17.81
CA THR A 625 43.87 3.87 -18.12
C THR A 625 44.32 2.49 -17.64
N HIS A 626 43.67 1.95 -16.61
CA HIS A 626 43.96 0.65 -16.02
C HIS A 626 42.83 -0.38 -16.23
N GLU A 627 41.83 -0.06 -17.06
CA GLU A 627 40.65 -0.91 -17.34
C GLU A 627 39.98 -1.47 -16.08
N ASN A 628 39.83 -0.65 -15.05
CA ASN A 628 39.32 -1.05 -13.74
C ASN A 628 38.04 -0.32 -13.32
N MET A 629 37.62 0.71 -14.05
CA MET A 629 36.42 1.49 -13.72
C MET A 629 35.20 0.95 -14.45
N ASN A 630 34.08 0.81 -13.73
CA ASN A 630 32.82 0.53 -14.39
C ASN A 630 32.34 1.75 -15.21
N LEU A 631 31.34 1.57 -16.07
CA LEU A 631 30.84 2.63 -16.95
C LEU A 631 30.49 3.94 -16.21
N LEU A 632 29.89 3.84 -15.03
CA LEU A 632 29.40 4.99 -14.26
C LEU A 632 30.57 5.74 -13.61
N GLU A 633 31.49 4.99 -13.00
CA GLU A 633 32.71 5.52 -12.37
C GLU A 633 33.59 6.21 -13.42
N TYR A 634 33.77 5.59 -14.59
CA TYR A 634 34.54 6.19 -15.68
C TYR A 634 33.92 7.48 -16.22
N ALA A 635 32.58 7.53 -16.36
CA ALA A 635 31.88 8.75 -16.75
C ALA A 635 32.07 9.86 -15.69
N TYR A 636 31.92 9.53 -14.41
CA TYR A 636 32.05 10.49 -13.33
C TYR A 636 33.46 11.07 -13.22
N GLU A 637 34.49 10.23 -13.34
CA GLU A 637 35.89 10.65 -13.30
C GLU A 637 36.23 11.63 -14.43
N LEU A 638 35.82 11.33 -15.66
CA LEU A 638 36.00 12.25 -16.78
C LEU A 638 35.19 13.55 -16.61
N TRP A 639 34.03 13.48 -15.97
CA TRP A 639 33.22 14.67 -15.68
C TRP A 639 33.91 15.60 -14.66
N ILE A 640 34.39 15.07 -13.53
CA ILE A 640 35.04 15.87 -12.49
C ILE A 640 36.40 16.43 -12.91
N GLU A 641 37.10 15.74 -13.82
CA GLU A 641 38.38 16.21 -14.39
C GLU A 641 38.20 17.22 -15.53
N ASP A 642 36.97 17.62 -15.86
CA ASP A 642 36.64 18.47 -17.01
C ASP A 642 37.10 17.87 -18.36
N LYS A 643 37.09 16.53 -18.45
CA LYS A 643 37.46 15.72 -19.63
C LYS A 643 36.28 14.94 -20.21
N GLY A 644 35.05 15.40 -19.96
CA GLY A 644 33.82 14.70 -20.38
C GLY A 644 33.78 14.34 -21.87
N VAL A 645 34.44 15.14 -22.72
CA VAL A 645 34.56 14.90 -24.17
C VAL A 645 35.19 13.55 -24.51
N GLU A 646 36.14 13.07 -23.71
CA GLU A 646 36.80 11.78 -23.91
C GLU A 646 35.86 10.58 -23.68
N PHE A 647 34.74 10.81 -23.00
CA PHE A 647 33.74 9.76 -22.73
C PHE A 647 32.88 9.45 -23.96
N PHE A 648 32.70 10.43 -24.85
CA PHE A 648 31.72 10.37 -25.93
C PHE A 648 32.15 9.46 -27.08
N ASP A 649 31.16 8.93 -27.80
CA ASP A 649 31.41 8.14 -29.01
C ASP A 649 32.05 9.04 -30.08
N PRO A 650 33.23 8.69 -30.64
CA PRO A 650 33.92 9.51 -31.63
C PRO A 650 33.13 9.77 -32.92
N SER A 651 32.08 8.97 -33.19
CA SER A 651 31.18 9.16 -34.33
C SER A 651 30.14 10.28 -34.12
N LEU A 652 30.11 10.93 -32.96
CA LEU A 652 29.24 12.06 -32.67
C LEU A 652 29.91 13.36 -33.14
N ASP A 653 29.46 13.90 -34.27
CA ASP A 653 29.84 15.25 -34.73
C ASP A 653 29.23 16.31 -33.79
N ASP A 654 30.09 16.83 -32.90
CA ASP A 654 29.76 17.74 -31.80
C ASP A 654 29.65 19.21 -32.23
N THR A 655 30.21 19.59 -33.39
CA THR A 655 30.58 20.97 -33.76
C THR A 655 29.47 22.04 -33.68
N LYS A 656 28.20 21.66 -33.50
CA LYS A 656 27.04 22.57 -33.38
C LYS A 656 26.30 22.50 -32.04
N SER A 657 26.65 21.59 -31.12
CA SER A 657 25.83 21.32 -29.90
C SER A 657 26.60 20.69 -28.71
N HIS A 658 27.88 21.03 -28.51
CA HIS A 658 28.71 20.59 -27.38
C HIS A 658 27.99 20.61 -26.01
N CYS A 659 27.29 21.71 -25.75
CA CYS A 659 26.55 21.93 -24.51
C CYS A 659 25.45 20.88 -24.25
N LYS A 660 24.87 20.29 -25.30
CA LYS A 660 23.79 19.30 -25.19
C LYS A 660 24.31 17.93 -24.77
N ILE A 661 25.43 17.48 -25.33
CA ILE A 661 26.03 16.18 -24.99
C ILE A 661 26.53 16.22 -23.53
N MET A 662 27.20 17.31 -23.16
CA MET A 662 27.63 17.55 -21.78
C MET A 662 26.44 17.62 -20.82
N ARG A 663 25.33 18.27 -21.22
CA ARG A 663 24.09 18.26 -20.43
C ARG A 663 23.53 16.85 -20.25
N CYS A 664 23.49 16.04 -21.30
CA CYS A 664 23.05 14.64 -21.21
C CYS A 664 23.92 13.84 -20.24
N MET A 665 25.24 14.03 -20.28
CA MET A 665 26.18 13.40 -19.36
C MET A 665 25.90 13.81 -17.90
N GLN A 666 25.71 15.12 -17.64
CA GLN A 666 25.40 15.63 -16.31
C GLN A 666 24.09 15.05 -15.76
N VAL A 667 23.03 15.06 -16.57
CA VAL A 667 21.71 14.52 -16.18
C VAL A 667 21.80 13.02 -15.96
N ALA A 668 22.55 12.30 -16.80
CA ALA A 668 22.76 10.87 -16.61
C ALA A 668 23.49 10.56 -15.30
N LEU A 669 24.52 11.33 -14.95
CA LEU A 669 25.25 11.21 -13.68
C LEU A 669 24.35 11.49 -12.46
N LEU A 670 23.47 12.49 -12.52
CA LEU A 670 22.47 12.73 -11.48
C LEU A 670 21.51 11.53 -11.29
N CYS A 671 21.18 10.84 -12.37
CA CYS A 671 20.29 9.68 -12.34
C CYS A 671 20.93 8.43 -11.72
N VAL A 672 22.26 8.29 -11.78
CA VAL A 672 22.96 7.05 -11.36
C VAL A 672 23.64 7.15 -9.99
N GLN A 673 23.30 8.15 -9.17
CA GLN A 673 23.88 8.36 -7.84
C GLN A 673 23.60 7.19 -6.88
N GLU A 674 24.52 6.93 -5.94
CA GLU A 674 24.42 5.82 -4.98
C GLU A 674 23.13 5.87 -4.15
N ASN A 675 22.78 7.04 -3.61
CA ASN A 675 21.56 7.24 -2.85
C ASN A 675 20.38 7.56 -3.78
N SER A 676 19.30 6.78 -3.68
CA SER A 676 18.10 6.97 -4.50
C SER A 676 17.38 8.29 -4.25
N ALA A 677 17.54 8.90 -3.07
CA ALA A 677 16.94 10.19 -2.74
C ALA A 677 17.58 11.36 -3.51
N ASP A 678 18.86 11.25 -3.85
CA ASP A 678 19.61 12.30 -4.55
C ASP A 678 19.34 12.30 -6.06
N ARG A 679 18.79 11.20 -6.59
CA ARG A 679 18.41 11.09 -8.00
C ARG A 679 17.18 11.97 -8.26
N PRO A 680 17.08 12.63 -9.43
CA PRO A 680 15.89 13.40 -9.82
C PRO A 680 14.66 12.50 -10.04
N SER A 681 13.49 13.09 -10.21
CA SER A 681 12.31 12.43 -10.79
C SER A 681 12.38 12.47 -12.32
N MET A 682 11.66 11.57 -13.01
CA MET A 682 11.64 11.59 -14.48
C MET A 682 11.06 12.90 -15.07
N LEU A 683 10.21 13.61 -14.32
CA LEU A 683 9.71 14.93 -14.71
C LEU A 683 10.81 16.00 -14.66
N GLU A 684 11.65 15.95 -13.62
CA GLU A 684 12.82 16.84 -13.52
C GLU A 684 13.86 16.49 -14.59
N VAL A 685 14.07 15.20 -14.87
CA VAL A 685 14.94 14.74 -15.98
C VAL A 685 14.46 15.29 -17.32
N ASP A 686 13.17 15.15 -17.65
CA ASP A 686 12.57 15.70 -18.87
C ASP A 686 12.76 17.22 -18.97
N SER A 687 12.53 17.93 -17.87
CA SER A 687 12.73 19.39 -17.79
C SER A 687 14.20 19.78 -18.02
N MET A 688 15.15 19.07 -17.41
CA MET A 688 16.59 19.32 -17.54
C MET A 688 17.11 19.03 -18.95
N LEU A 689 16.55 18.02 -19.64
CA LEU A 689 16.93 17.69 -21.01
C LEU A 689 16.35 18.71 -22.01
N LYS A 690 15.13 19.22 -21.78
CA LYS A 690 14.48 20.20 -22.67
C LYS A 690 14.99 21.64 -22.51
N ASN A 691 15.54 22.00 -21.35
CA ASN A 691 15.91 23.38 -21.05
C ASN A 691 17.43 23.56 -20.88
N GLU A 692 18.10 23.89 -21.99
CA GLU A 692 19.55 24.03 -22.06
C GLU A 692 20.11 25.10 -21.11
N GLY A 693 19.35 26.17 -20.83
CA GLY A 693 19.75 27.31 -20.01
C GLY A 693 19.46 27.18 -18.52
N ALA A 694 18.79 26.12 -18.07
CA ALA A 694 18.50 25.92 -16.66
C ALA A 694 19.76 25.53 -15.86
N ALA A 695 19.89 26.06 -14.65
CA ALA A 695 20.92 25.61 -13.72
C ALA A 695 20.60 24.17 -13.27
N VAL A 696 21.57 23.27 -13.41
CA VAL A 696 21.46 21.86 -13.02
C VAL A 696 22.50 21.57 -11.94
N CYS A 697 22.10 20.82 -10.91
CA CYS A 697 22.96 20.46 -9.80
C CYS A 697 24.20 19.67 -10.23
N THR A 698 25.28 19.78 -9.46
CA THR A 698 26.48 18.96 -9.64
C THR A 698 26.19 17.52 -9.16
N PRO A 699 26.48 16.48 -9.95
CA PRO A 699 26.28 15.09 -9.52
C PRO A 699 27.22 14.68 -8.37
N ASN A 700 26.70 13.92 -7.40
CA ASN A 700 27.53 13.19 -6.43
C ASN A 700 28.10 11.90 -7.05
N VAL A 701 28.92 11.19 -6.26
CA VAL A 701 29.55 9.92 -6.66
C VAL A 701 28.49 8.92 -7.14
N PRO A 702 28.71 8.27 -8.31
CA PRO A 702 27.77 7.29 -8.86
C PRO A 702 27.73 6.01 -8.02
N ALA A 703 26.65 5.25 -8.20
CA ALA A 703 26.48 3.98 -7.52
C ALA A 703 27.60 2.98 -7.85
N PHE A 704 27.91 2.11 -6.88
CA PHE A 704 28.93 1.05 -7.02
C PHE A 704 30.36 1.56 -7.30
N SER A 705 30.65 2.84 -7.04
CA SER A 705 32.01 3.39 -7.11
C SER A 705 32.92 2.72 -6.07
N THR A 706 34.15 2.41 -6.47
CA THR A 706 35.13 1.78 -5.59
C THR A 706 35.93 2.80 -4.77
N LYS A 707 35.91 4.07 -5.20
CA LYS A 707 36.56 5.18 -4.50
C LYS A 707 35.59 5.82 -3.51
N LYS A 708 35.92 5.74 -2.21
CA LYS A 708 35.30 6.63 -1.20
C LYS A 708 35.92 8.02 -1.39
N HIS A 709 35.25 8.91 -2.11
CA HIS A 709 35.60 10.33 -2.03
C HIS A 709 35.13 10.85 -0.68
N GLU A 710 36.06 10.98 0.26
CA GLU A 710 35.85 11.71 1.50
C GLU A 710 35.62 13.20 1.17
N ASP A 711 34.49 13.71 1.65
CA ASP A 711 34.07 15.11 1.81
C ASP A 711 34.85 16.20 1.04
N TYR A 712 34.33 16.58 -0.14
CA TYR A 712 34.34 17.98 -0.56
C TYR A 712 32.98 18.60 -0.26
N ALA A 713 32.64 18.70 1.04
CA ALA A 713 31.56 19.56 1.48
C ALA A 713 32.01 21.02 1.28
N TYR A 714 31.53 21.65 0.22
CA TYR A 714 31.60 23.11 0.11
C TYR A 714 30.74 23.71 1.22
N ASP A 715 31.43 24.41 2.11
CA ASP A 715 30.93 25.17 3.25
C ASP A 715 29.70 26.02 2.86
N LYS A 716 28.51 25.65 3.35
CA LYS A 716 27.32 26.52 3.30
C LYS A 716 27.42 27.52 4.45
N GLY A 717 28.30 28.51 4.25
CA GLY A 717 28.35 29.72 5.04
C GLY A 717 27.12 30.60 4.77
N ASP A 718 26.44 30.90 5.87
CA ASP A 718 25.39 31.89 6.07
C ASP A 718 25.67 33.22 5.34
N MET A 719 24.76 33.70 4.48
CA MET A 719 24.62 35.13 4.17
C MET A 719 23.20 35.48 3.74
N SER A 720 22.51 36.18 4.64
CA SER A 720 21.41 37.06 4.31
C SER A 720 21.90 38.27 3.48
N ASN A 721 21.10 38.61 2.47
CA ASN A 721 20.99 39.92 1.79
C ASN A 721 22.23 40.83 1.72
N SER A 722 22.91 40.85 0.58
CA SER A 722 23.31 42.10 -0.09
C SER A 722 23.68 41.83 -1.56
N GLY A 723 23.29 42.77 -2.43
CA GLY A 723 23.30 42.59 -3.87
C GLY A 723 24.68 42.57 -4.55
N PHE A 724 24.70 41.94 -5.73
CA PHE A 724 25.55 42.18 -6.90
C PHE A 724 26.89 42.91 -6.71
N LYS A 725 28.00 42.26 -7.12
CA LYS A 725 28.67 42.56 -8.41
C LYS A 725 29.89 41.68 -8.69
N PHE A 726 29.92 41.19 -9.94
CA PHE A 726 31.11 40.74 -10.67
C PHE A 726 32.17 41.85 -10.79
N SER A 727 33.44 41.49 -10.78
CA SER A 727 34.46 42.17 -11.59
C SER A 727 35.80 41.44 -11.68
N SER A 728 36.23 41.11 -12.90
CA SER A 728 37.56 41.42 -13.43
C SER A 728 37.32 42.02 -14.84
N ILE A 729 37.57 43.32 -15.07
CA ILE A 729 38.81 43.88 -15.65
C ILE A 729 39.15 43.17 -16.97
N ASN A 730 39.20 43.77 -18.17
CA ASN A 730 39.02 45.12 -18.70
C ASN A 730 38.79 44.96 -20.22
N ASP A 731 37.90 45.75 -20.83
CA ASP A 731 38.34 46.62 -21.95
C ASP A 731 37.36 47.77 -22.21
N VAL A 732 37.99 48.93 -22.40
CA VAL A 732 37.52 50.32 -22.37
C VAL A 732 36.68 50.70 -23.60
N THR A 733 35.63 51.53 -23.45
CA THR A 733 35.55 52.90 -24.04
C THR A 733 34.53 53.77 -23.30
N ILE A 734 34.99 54.98 -22.95
CA ILE A 734 34.39 56.03 -22.11
C ILE A 734 33.78 57.14 -22.99
N SER A 735 32.71 57.79 -22.50
CA SER A 735 32.50 59.26 -22.59
C SER A 735 31.37 59.67 -21.62
N GLN A 736 31.69 60.19 -20.41
CA GLN A 736 31.82 61.62 -20.02
C GLN A 736 30.47 62.36 -19.92
N MET A 737 30.14 63.26 -18.98
CA MET A 737 30.80 63.86 -17.80
C MET A 737 29.73 64.60 -16.96
N VAL A 738 29.80 64.45 -15.62
CA VAL A 738 29.64 65.40 -14.46
C VAL A 738 29.48 66.91 -14.83
N PRO A 739 28.87 67.87 -14.06
CA PRO A 739 28.74 68.04 -12.58
C PRO A 739 27.34 68.56 -12.12
N ARG A 740 26.97 68.77 -10.85
CA ARG A 740 27.62 69.14 -9.58
C ARG A 740 27.00 68.36 -8.42
#